data_AF-A0A2M8LE16-F1
#
_entry.id   AF-A0A2M8LE16-F1
#
_cell.length_a   1.000
_cell.length_b   1.000
_cell.length_c   1.000
_cell.angle_alpha   90.00
_cell.angle_beta   90.00
_cell.angle_gamma   90.00
#
_symmetry.space_group_name_H-M   'P 1'
#
loop_
_entity.id
_entity.type
_entity.pdbx_description
1 polymer ?
#
loop_
_entity_poly.entity_id
_entity_poly.type
_entity_poly.pdbx_seq_one_letter_code
_entity_poly.pdbx_strand_id
1 'polypeptide(L)'
;MTPKKQSKILFSALFTLVCLFGASQAHATSYFDADVQLLRDQSTKKIYAVIDGIRHYIPNFDVLQSYAYRFIHIKDVSSSTLQAFTPLRLIKSSLGPRVYLLDQLSGQKVWFPTEKSFLDSGEQWKDIVHISGDDSRTLRNGRLVKIADDPNIYYLDYTAQTRALIPSPDLFTAAGFRWSDVLTVPQPLLDGYQQIDPLSLDTLPAPPEPPTAPPSAALSVSLAVTSLPVAVPSGTTRNEVAKIVLHGGDSTASVEAITITRRGFLQDRDVTSLLVFDESGFALTRPQQFVNGAVHFTFLKPVSVAANQTQSLTLTANFATTLATGSQSTVTFSLENAADIESTGGTITGSFPLLSRTYTVLNSTALIGSLQVSVVQLSSGARDIRVGEINQDLNRFKFTVQTGRESVSVERLVLTMVGNGSIDDFAHLKLVDSSSRSVAVAGSTSGNTVALRFTSPYSISAGQSQEFILRGDIISGNDRQAQFIIENDYDIYAVGNSFGYAVSAVSAGIGGSFPVGSTLLTGVNALHIIGGSVVVALSTNSPSGPLTKGASDTVLASIDIRPSGQNLRWDRLTIEVATTAPHTKFLGSLSLRLKGGDRIATVDADTVTDHSVTTYLSTAPILVNGKTYTYELVGSLSDAVQASDSYQVNFSNFHFTVSGETNTVTFATVVAGPVRATQEISLFVRNDPRFTAASIPAGKVRAKIGRLLLKASPGEDIKIDEVVLEPIGSSPVIYSHGFSNLKLGNVTIVSPSGGSYRFPLSVTIPANREYGYDLLVDSSFASDGSVAQFTIGGITAHGKTSGALISVTYGNEQTTAVVVERSVLTVSPDTTFTGGTATTGRNVPVAGFTVTASGAEDIQLSGLTFIDAPGSSGLSVTRGYASMRLVDATTGYTRGSTISSPVSGSGGNRVTGPTLAPGQVMRLRVYVNTTDGVTGDTIALQLLSVETIGRDSRIAAEVAGVPLATGSVTF
;
A
#
# COMPACT_ATOMS: atom_id res chain seq x y z
N MET A 1 29.56 42.84 -18.14
CA MET A 1 29.99 43.78 -19.19
C MET A 1 31.33 43.29 -19.74
N THR A 2 31.38 43.10 -21.06
CA THR A 2 32.50 42.74 -21.97
C THR A 2 33.68 43.75 -21.93
N PRO A 3 34.86 43.59 -22.62
CA PRO A 3 35.28 42.58 -23.63
C PRO A 3 36.79 42.10 -23.67
N LYS A 4 37.03 41.04 -24.47
CA LYS A 4 38.12 40.73 -25.46
C LYS A 4 39.63 40.61 -25.08
N LYS A 5 40.24 39.48 -25.50
CA LYS A 5 41.46 39.35 -26.37
C LYS A 5 41.58 37.89 -26.91
N GLN A 6 41.51 37.66 -28.24
CA GLN A 6 42.60 37.25 -29.18
C GLN A 6 43.32 35.93 -28.79
N SER A 7 43.49 34.92 -29.65
CA SER A 7 44.01 34.93 -31.04
C SER A 7 43.62 33.67 -31.84
N LYS A 8 43.55 33.77 -33.18
CA LYS A 8 43.83 32.68 -34.15
C LYS A 8 43.93 33.27 -35.57
N ILE A 9 45.11 33.16 -36.16
CA ILE A 9 45.45 33.47 -37.57
C ILE A 9 46.03 32.18 -38.17
N LEU A 10 45.87 32.03 -39.49
CA LEU A 10 46.45 31.06 -40.44
C LEU A 10 45.64 29.77 -40.70
N PHE A 11 44.84 29.79 -41.77
CA PHE A 11 45.27 29.27 -43.09
C PHE A 11 44.18 29.58 -44.15
N SER A 12 44.45 30.52 -45.06
CA SER A 12 43.70 30.73 -46.30
C SER A 12 44.55 31.59 -47.24
N ALA A 13 45.02 30.98 -48.33
CA ALA A 13 45.16 31.60 -49.65
C ALA A 13 45.95 30.65 -50.57
N LEU A 14 45.31 30.12 -51.62
CA LEU A 14 45.75 30.26 -53.01
C LEU A 14 44.74 29.58 -53.96
N PHE A 15 43.92 30.34 -54.69
CA PHE A 15 43.90 30.37 -56.16
C PHE A 15 42.71 31.20 -56.68
N THR A 16 43.02 32.30 -57.37
CA THR A 16 42.09 33.05 -58.25
C THR A 16 42.87 33.60 -59.46
N LEU A 17 42.53 33.19 -60.69
CA LEU A 17 42.45 33.97 -61.95
C LEU A 17 42.16 33.00 -63.13
N VAL A 18 40.96 32.95 -63.77
CA VAL A 18 40.35 33.81 -64.83
C VAL A 18 40.44 33.24 -66.27
N CYS A 19 39.25 32.84 -66.77
CA CYS A 19 38.63 33.01 -68.11
C CYS A 19 39.26 32.37 -69.37
N LEU A 20 38.53 31.90 -70.40
CA LEU A 20 37.23 32.23 -70.97
C LEU A 20 36.54 30.97 -71.56
N PHE A 21 35.23 30.80 -71.37
CA PHE A 21 34.22 30.66 -72.44
C PHE A 21 32.83 30.59 -71.77
N GLY A 22 31.97 31.54 -72.10
CA GLY A 22 30.65 31.68 -71.50
C GLY A 22 29.65 30.67 -72.06
N ALA A 23 29.21 29.76 -71.19
CA ALA A 23 27.84 29.28 -71.14
C ALA A 23 27.45 29.30 -69.66
N SER A 24 26.27 29.84 -69.35
CA SER A 24 25.77 29.98 -67.98
C SER A 24 25.82 28.64 -67.22
N GLN A 25 26.77 28.48 -66.29
CA GLN A 25 26.70 27.38 -65.34
C GLN A 25 25.73 27.77 -64.23
N ALA A 26 24.46 27.37 -64.42
CA ALA A 26 23.56 27.16 -63.30
C ALA A 26 24.25 26.17 -62.33
N HIS A 27 24.23 26.47 -61.04
CA HIS A 27 24.68 25.55 -60.00
C HIS A 27 23.93 24.23 -60.19
N ALA A 28 24.64 23.11 -60.34
CA ALA A 28 23.98 21.81 -60.43
C ALA A 28 23.39 21.48 -59.06
N THR A 29 22.06 21.36 -58.97
CA THR A 29 21.36 21.03 -57.72
C THR A 29 21.92 19.74 -57.13
N SER A 30 22.31 19.77 -55.86
CA SER A 30 23.03 18.68 -55.22
C SER A 30 22.54 18.47 -53.79
N TYR A 31 22.27 17.22 -53.41
CA TYR A 31 21.95 16.92 -52.01
C TYR A 31 23.18 17.07 -51.08
N PHE A 32 24.37 17.36 -51.60
CA PHE A 32 25.50 17.76 -50.75
C PHE A 32 25.44 19.23 -50.31
N ASP A 33 24.50 20.03 -50.84
CA ASP A 33 24.41 21.45 -50.56
C ASP A 33 23.89 21.73 -49.15
N ALA A 34 24.32 22.85 -48.57
CA ALA A 34 24.00 23.21 -47.19
C ALA A 34 22.51 23.58 -46.96
N ASP A 35 21.80 23.95 -48.03
CA ASP A 35 20.42 24.47 -47.97
C ASP A 35 19.35 23.38 -48.06
N VAL A 36 19.74 22.10 -47.98
CA VAL A 36 18.80 20.98 -47.99
C VAL A 36 17.94 20.96 -46.72
N GLN A 37 16.63 20.89 -46.92
CA GLN A 37 15.68 20.68 -45.84
C GLN A 37 15.42 19.20 -45.62
N LEU A 38 15.53 18.75 -44.37
CA LEU A 38 15.19 17.38 -43.98
C LEU A 38 13.79 17.36 -43.37
N LEU A 39 12.88 16.68 -44.04
CA LEU A 39 11.48 16.61 -43.66
C LEU A 39 11.09 15.17 -43.37
N ARG A 40 10.34 14.92 -42.30
CA ARG A 40 9.80 13.59 -42.00
C ARG A 40 8.29 13.61 -42.14
N ASP A 41 7.77 12.66 -42.90
CA ASP A 41 6.33 12.45 -43.01
C ASP A 41 5.78 11.95 -41.67
N GLN A 42 4.85 12.69 -41.07
CA GLN A 42 4.24 12.31 -39.81
C GLN A 42 3.53 10.95 -39.86
N SER A 43 2.98 10.56 -41.02
CA SER A 43 2.21 9.32 -41.17
C SER A 43 3.12 8.11 -41.39
N THR A 44 4.00 8.16 -42.38
CA THR A 44 4.86 7.03 -42.78
C THR A 44 6.19 6.99 -42.04
N LYS A 45 6.55 8.06 -41.32
CA LYS A 45 7.86 8.29 -40.70
C LYS A 45 9.04 8.28 -41.67
N LYS A 46 8.78 8.26 -42.98
CA LYS A 46 9.80 8.36 -44.03
C LYS A 46 10.44 9.74 -44.01
N ILE A 47 11.76 9.77 -44.18
CA ILE A 47 12.56 11.00 -44.19
C ILE A 47 12.83 11.38 -45.65
N TYR A 48 12.67 12.66 -45.97
CA TYR A 48 12.89 13.22 -47.28
C TYR A 48 13.89 14.38 -47.20
N ALA A 49 14.82 14.42 -48.14
CA ALA A 49 15.65 15.58 -48.42
C ALA A 49 14.96 16.44 -49.47
N VAL A 50 14.84 17.74 -49.23
CA VAL A 50 14.21 18.69 -50.14
C VAL A 50 15.17 19.82 -50.48
N ILE A 51 15.43 20.02 -51.77
CA ILE A 51 16.26 21.11 -52.30
C ILE A 51 15.62 21.63 -53.59
N ASP A 52 15.59 22.95 -53.77
CA ASP A 52 14.99 23.60 -54.96
C ASP A 52 13.57 23.13 -55.30
N GLY A 53 12.78 22.79 -54.26
CA GLY A 53 11.42 22.26 -54.41
C GLY A 53 11.34 20.79 -54.85
N ILE A 54 12.48 20.10 -54.97
CA ILE A 54 12.59 18.68 -55.35
C ILE A 54 12.79 17.81 -54.10
N ARG A 55 11.92 16.82 -53.90
CA ARG A 55 12.00 15.86 -52.79
C ARG A 55 12.63 14.53 -53.20
N HIS A 56 13.44 13.99 -52.30
CA HIS A 56 14.04 12.67 -52.42
C HIS A 56 13.93 11.89 -51.12
N TYR A 57 13.52 10.62 -51.22
CA TYR A 57 13.37 9.74 -50.06
C TYR A 57 14.73 9.23 -49.58
N ILE A 58 15.00 9.34 -48.28
CA ILE A 58 16.22 8.84 -47.64
C ILE A 58 15.90 7.49 -46.97
N PRO A 59 16.34 6.35 -47.55
CA PRO A 59 15.84 5.04 -47.18
C PRO A 59 16.42 4.48 -45.88
N ASN A 60 17.61 4.90 -45.47
CA ASN A 60 18.29 4.42 -44.28
C ASN A 60 19.29 5.43 -43.72
N PHE A 61 19.87 5.08 -42.58
CA PHE A 61 20.83 5.92 -41.86
C PHE A 61 22.13 6.14 -42.62
N ASP A 62 22.62 5.13 -43.36
CA ASP A 62 23.87 5.22 -44.12
C ASP A 62 23.76 6.25 -45.25
N VAL A 63 22.63 6.27 -45.97
CA VAL A 63 22.35 7.31 -46.97
C VAL A 63 22.29 8.69 -46.32
N LEU A 64 21.65 8.82 -45.16
CA LEU A 64 21.59 10.09 -44.42
C LEU A 64 22.99 10.59 -44.03
N GLN A 65 23.86 9.69 -43.54
CA GLN A 65 25.24 10.02 -43.21
C GLN A 65 26.10 10.35 -44.43
N SER A 66 25.83 9.73 -45.58
CA SER A 66 26.59 9.96 -46.82
C SER A 66 26.52 11.42 -47.31
N TYR A 67 25.49 12.17 -46.89
CA TYR A 67 25.32 13.61 -47.13
C TYR A 67 25.73 14.50 -45.95
N ALA A 68 26.33 13.93 -44.90
CA ALA A 68 26.64 14.60 -43.62
C ALA A 68 25.43 15.22 -42.90
N TYR A 69 24.22 14.73 -43.18
CA TYR A 69 23.00 15.17 -42.52
C TYR A 69 22.93 14.69 -41.07
N ARG A 70 22.17 15.41 -40.24
CA ARG A 70 21.98 15.07 -38.83
C ARG A 70 20.50 14.93 -38.51
N PHE A 71 20.15 13.90 -37.74
CA PHE A 71 18.77 13.63 -37.33
C PHE A 71 18.10 14.80 -36.62
N ILE A 72 18.88 15.61 -35.89
CA ILE A 72 18.37 16.77 -35.17
C ILE A 72 17.87 17.90 -36.08
N HIS A 73 18.22 17.89 -37.37
CA HIS A 73 17.75 18.87 -38.35
C HIS A 73 16.48 18.42 -39.09
N ILE A 74 15.94 17.23 -38.79
CA ILE A 74 14.72 16.71 -39.39
C ILE A 74 13.50 17.39 -38.79
N LYS A 75 12.62 17.92 -39.64
CA LYS A 75 11.34 18.54 -39.24
C LYS A 75 10.18 17.66 -39.63
N ASP A 76 9.27 17.40 -38.70
CA ASP A 76 8.05 16.64 -38.98
C ASP A 76 7.02 17.49 -39.75
N VAL A 77 6.47 16.96 -40.84
CA VAL A 77 5.47 17.62 -41.70
C VAL A 77 4.36 16.65 -42.12
N SER A 78 3.20 17.17 -42.55
CA SER A 78 2.12 16.32 -43.07
C SER A 78 2.44 15.78 -44.47
N SER A 79 1.81 14.66 -44.84
CA SER A 79 1.94 14.09 -46.19
C SER A 79 1.47 15.06 -47.28
N SER A 80 0.49 15.92 -47.00
CA SER A 80 0.03 16.96 -47.92
C SER A 80 1.10 18.02 -48.18
N THR A 81 1.86 18.42 -47.16
CA THR A 81 3.00 19.34 -47.30
C THR A 81 4.11 18.70 -48.14
N LEU A 82 4.38 17.41 -47.95
CA LEU A 82 5.36 16.71 -48.78
C LEU A 82 4.91 16.58 -50.24
N GLN A 83 3.63 16.38 -50.50
CA GLN A 83 3.05 16.26 -51.84
C GLN A 83 3.14 17.54 -52.67
N ALA A 84 3.35 18.71 -52.04
CA ALA A 84 3.59 19.96 -52.74
C ALA A 84 4.97 20.04 -53.42
N PHE A 85 5.93 19.19 -53.04
CA PHE A 85 7.26 19.14 -53.65
C PHE A 85 7.33 18.14 -54.81
N THR A 86 8.04 18.52 -55.87
CA THR A 86 8.24 17.69 -57.06
C THR A 86 9.12 16.49 -56.70
N PRO A 87 8.72 15.24 -57.00
CA PRO A 87 9.58 14.08 -56.77
C PRO A 87 10.82 14.13 -57.68
N LEU A 88 11.99 13.79 -57.14
CA LEU A 88 13.22 13.67 -57.92
C LEU A 88 13.07 12.63 -59.03
N ARG A 89 13.34 13.04 -60.28
CA ARG A 89 13.22 12.21 -61.49
C ARG A 89 14.56 11.96 -62.20
N LEU A 90 15.52 12.88 -62.15
CA LEU A 90 16.80 12.73 -62.86
C LEU A 90 17.96 12.77 -61.87
N ILE A 91 18.78 11.73 -61.90
CA ILE A 91 19.89 11.59 -60.95
C ILE A 91 21.22 11.36 -61.65
N LYS A 92 22.27 11.88 -61.04
CA LYS A 92 23.66 11.54 -61.35
C LYS A 92 24.39 11.22 -60.05
N SER A 93 25.03 10.06 -59.99
CA SER A 93 25.72 9.61 -58.78
C SER A 93 27.20 9.99 -58.82
N SER A 94 27.82 10.18 -57.65
CA SER A 94 29.27 10.31 -57.55
C SER A 94 30.06 9.09 -58.02
N LEU A 95 29.42 7.93 -58.23
CA LEU A 95 30.06 6.69 -58.69
C LEU A 95 30.34 6.65 -60.20
N GLY A 96 29.78 7.55 -61.01
CA GLY A 96 30.02 7.52 -62.44
C GLY A 96 29.26 8.58 -63.25
N PRO A 97 29.59 8.75 -64.54
CA PRO A 97 29.09 9.87 -65.32
C PRO A 97 27.65 9.71 -65.85
N ARG A 98 27.05 8.52 -65.70
CA ARG A 98 25.73 8.18 -66.27
C ARG A 98 24.62 9.00 -65.62
N VAL A 99 23.68 9.46 -66.44
CA VAL A 99 22.44 10.12 -66.02
C VAL A 99 21.31 9.10 -66.04
N TYR A 100 20.56 9.01 -64.95
CA TYR A 100 19.46 8.07 -64.81
C TYR A 100 18.13 8.78 -64.65
N LEU A 101 17.11 8.23 -65.30
CA LEU A 101 15.71 8.43 -64.95
C LEU A 101 15.38 7.52 -63.74
N LEU A 102 14.79 8.11 -62.70
CA LEU A 102 14.43 7.47 -61.44
C LEU A 102 12.91 7.35 -61.35
N ASP A 103 12.42 6.14 -61.07
CA ASP A 103 11.08 5.92 -60.54
C ASP A 103 11.15 5.76 -59.01
N GLN A 104 10.66 6.77 -58.30
CA GLN A 104 10.68 6.77 -56.84
C GLN A 104 9.70 5.77 -56.21
N LEU A 105 8.66 5.34 -56.94
CA LEU A 105 7.68 4.40 -56.39
C LEU A 105 8.28 3.00 -56.28
N SER A 106 8.96 2.52 -57.32
CA SER A 106 9.60 1.21 -57.34
C SER A 106 11.05 1.20 -56.85
N GLY A 107 11.66 2.39 -56.65
CA GLY A 107 13.07 2.52 -56.27
C GLY A 107 14.03 2.04 -57.37
N GLN A 108 13.59 2.10 -58.63
CA GLN A 108 14.37 1.66 -59.78
C GLN A 108 14.84 2.83 -60.64
N LYS A 109 15.99 2.66 -61.29
CA LYS A 109 16.61 3.66 -62.17
C LYS A 109 17.00 3.05 -63.52
N VAL A 110 16.89 3.85 -64.59
CA VAL A 110 17.28 3.47 -65.96
C VAL A 110 18.14 4.61 -66.53
N TRP A 111 19.30 4.30 -67.10
CA TRP A 111 20.15 5.35 -67.66
C TRP A 111 19.86 5.64 -69.12
N PHE A 112 20.15 6.88 -69.52
CA PHE A 112 20.20 7.31 -70.91
C PHE A 112 21.53 6.86 -71.53
N PRO A 113 21.51 5.98 -72.55
CA PRO A 113 22.73 5.42 -73.12
C PRO A 113 23.52 6.43 -73.96
N THR A 114 22.86 7.48 -74.48
CA THR A 114 23.50 8.55 -75.27
C THR A 114 22.98 9.94 -74.89
N GLU A 115 23.78 10.98 -75.10
CA GLU A 115 23.35 12.38 -74.93
C GLU A 115 22.14 12.73 -75.80
N LYS A 116 22.09 12.19 -77.03
CA LYS A 116 20.94 12.36 -77.92
C LYS A 116 19.64 11.80 -77.30
N SER A 117 19.67 10.60 -76.71
CA SER A 117 18.50 10.00 -76.05
C SER A 117 17.98 10.84 -74.88
N PHE A 118 18.88 11.55 -74.18
CA PHE A 118 18.52 12.46 -73.10
C PHE A 118 17.86 13.74 -73.64
N LEU A 119 18.51 14.43 -74.59
CA LEU A 119 17.98 15.68 -75.16
C LEU A 119 16.65 15.49 -75.89
N ASP A 120 16.52 14.43 -76.69
CA ASP A 120 15.32 14.15 -77.45
C ASP A 120 14.13 13.78 -76.54
N SER A 121 14.38 13.29 -75.32
CA SER A 121 13.33 13.01 -74.33
C SER A 121 12.66 14.25 -73.73
N GLY A 122 13.22 15.44 -73.99
CA GLY A 122 12.74 16.72 -73.44
C GLY A 122 13.23 17.00 -72.01
N GLU A 123 13.95 16.05 -71.40
CA GLU A 123 14.60 16.22 -70.10
C GLU A 123 15.75 17.25 -70.21
N GLN A 124 15.97 18.04 -69.15
CA GLN A 124 16.90 19.16 -69.18
C GLN A 124 18.09 18.92 -68.26
N TRP A 125 19.29 19.29 -68.70
CA TRP A 125 20.52 19.13 -67.89
C TRP A 125 20.43 19.83 -66.52
N LYS A 126 19.68 20.93 -66.43
CA LYS A 126 19.48 21.67 -65.18
C LYS A 126 18.64 20.93 -64.14
N ASP A 127 17.88 19.92 -64.55
CA ASP A 127 16.97 19.16 -63.67
C ASP A 127 17.64 17.90 -63.08
N ILE A 128 18.92 17.66 -63.41
CA ILE A 128 19.71 16.56 -62.87
C ILE A 128 20.17 16.91 -61.45
N VAL A 129 19.83 16.06 -60.49
CA VAL A 129 20.30 16.22 -59.12
C VAL A 129 21.43 15.24 -58.82
N HIS A 130 22.49 15.77 -58.18
CA HIS A 130 23.62 14.96 -57.73
C HIS A 130 23.30 14.24 -56.42
N ILE A 131 23.46 12.91 -56.44
CA ILE A 131 23.27 12.01 -55.28
C ILE A 131 24.57 11.30 -54.89
N SER A 132 24.65 10.84 -53.65
CA SER A 132 25.80 10.08 -53.16
C SER A 132 25.90 8.69 -53.79
N GLY A 133 27.06 8.05 -53.61
CA GLY A 133 27.25 6.68 -54.05
C GLY A 133 26.43 5.69 -53.25
N ASP A 134 26.27 5.92 -51.95
CA ASP A 134 25.52 5.03 -51.07
C ASP A 134 24.02 5.12 -51.34
N ASP A 135 23.52 6.32 -51.61
CA ASP A 135 22.14 6.54 -52.06
C ASP A 135 21.86 5.79 -53.37
N SER A 136 22.72 6.00 -54.37
CA SER A 136 22.63 5.33 -55.67
C SER A 136 22.65 3.80 -55.56
N ARG A 137 23.39 3.23 -54.60
CA ARG A 137 23.43 1.77 -54.38
C ARG A 137 22.14 1.20 -53.80
N THR A 138 21.31 2.00 -53.15
CA THR A 138 19.98 1.57 -52.70
C THR A 138 18.98 1.42 -53.84
N LEU A 139 19.25 2.07 -54.98
CA LEU A 139 18.39 2.08 -56.16
C LEU A 139 18.74 0.92 -57.12
N ARG A 140 17.74 0.13 -57.50
CA ARG A 140 17.91 -1.02 -58.41
C ARG A 140 17.96 -0.56 -59.87
N ASN A 141 18.78 -1.18 -60.71
CA ASN A 141 18.75 -0.90 -62.15
C ASN A 141 17.54 -1.61 -62.79
N GLY A 142 16.58 -0.86 -63.31
CA GLY A 142 15.37 -1.42 -63.92
C GLY A 142 15.67 -2.00 -65.30
N ARG A 143 15.34 -3.27 -65.54
CA ARG A 143 15.61 -3.93 -66.83
C ARG A 143 14.37 -4.13 -67.69
N LEU A 144 13.19 -3.90 -67.15
CA LEU A 144 11.91 -4.07 -67.85
C LEU A 144 11.28 -2.69 -68.01
N VAL A 145 11.04 -2.29 -69.25
CA VAL A 145 10.53 -0.96 -69.56
C VAL A 145 9.40 -1.01 -70.58
N LYS A 146 8.53 -0.01 -70.55
CA LYS A 146 7.48 0.25 -71.54
C LYS A 146 7.37 1.74 -71.82
N ILE A 147 6.69 2.08 -72.90
CA ILE A 147 6.32 3.46 -73.20
C ILE A 147 4.91 3.72 -72.64
N ALA A 148 4.65 4.97 -72.24
CA ALA A 148 3.31 5.36 -71.81
C ALA A 148 2.29 5.08 -72.93
N ASP A 149 1.15 4.49 -72.57
CA ASP A 149 0.08 4.12 -73.51
C ASP A 149 0.45 3.08 -74.59
N ASP A 150 1.63 2.44 -74.50
CA ASP A 150 2.04 1.29 -75.33
C ASP A 150 1.98 -0.01 -74.49
N PRO A 151 1.27 -1.06 -74.94
CA PRO A 151 1.25 -2.35 -74.24
C PRO A 151 2.57 -3.14 -74.33
N ASN A 152 3.48 -2.79 -75.22
CA ASN A 152 4.73 -3.51 -75.43
C ASN A 152 5.71 -3.31 -74.27
N ILE A 153 6.28 -4.42 -73.79
CA ILE A 153 7.32 -4.43 -72.77
C ILE A 153 8.64 -4.84 -73.40
N TYR A 154 9.70 -4.13 -73.06
CA TYR A 154 11.06 -4.38 -73.53
C TYR A 154 11.97 -4.77 -72.37
N TYR A 155 12.84 -5.73 -72.62
CA TYR A 155 13.97 -6.05 -71.75
C TYR A 155 15.21 -5.26 -72.19
N LEU A 156 15.89 -4.64 -71.24
CA LEU A 156 17.13 -3.88 -71.45
C LEU A 156 18.34 -4.70 -71.02
N ASP A 157 19.27 -4.91 -71.95
CA ASP A 157 20.62 -5.36 -71.64
C ASP A 157 21.56 -4.16 -71.53
N TYR A 158 21.97 -3.89 -70.30
CA TYR A 158 22.85 -2.78 -69.98
C TYR A 158 24.30 -2.95 -70.40
N THR A 159 24.77 -4.18 -70.55
CA THR A 159 26.13 -4.51 -70.99
C THR A 159 26.23 -4.38 -72.51
N ALA A 160 25.25 -4.94 -73.22
CA ALA A 160 25.18 -4.86 -74.68
C ALA A 160 24.57 -3.53 -75.19
N GLN A 161 23.93 -2.74 -74.31
CA GLN A 161 23.16 -1.55 -74.65
C GLN A 161 22.05 -1.81 -75.67
N THR A 162 21.38 -2.97 -75.55
CA THR A 162 20.30 -3.39 -76.45
C THR A 162 18.94 -3.43 -75.77
N ARG A 163 17.87 -3.41 -76.57
CA ARG A 163 16.50 -3.67 -76.15
C ARG A 163 15.90 -4.84 -76.94
N ALA A 164 15.20 -5.74 -76.26
CA ALA A 164 14.45 -6.84 -76.89
C ALA A 164 12.97 -6.72 -76.53
N LEU A 165 12.08 -6.82 -77.52
CA LEU A 165 10.63 -6.88 -77.27
C LEU A 165 10.28 -8.19 -76.55
N ILE A 166 9.42 -8.14 -75.54
CA ILE A 166 8.84 -9.33 -74.91
C ILE A 166 7.51 -9.63 -75.61
N PRO A 167 7.45 -10.64 -76.50
CA PRO A 167 6.32 -10.84 -77.42
C PRO A 167 4.99 -11.23 -76.77
N SER A 168 4.98 -11.75 -75.54
CA SER A 168 3.73 -12.14 -74.86
C SER A 168 3.80 -12.11 -73.33
N PRO A 169 2.65 -11.94 -72.64
CA PRO A 169 2.52 -12.12 -71.19
C PRO A 169 2.96 -13.50 -70.67
N ASP A 170 2.78 -14.55 -71.49
CA ASP A 170 3.17 -15.92 -71.13
C ASP A 170 4.68 -16.05 -71.08
N LEU A 171 5.40 -15.49 -72.07
CA LEU A 171 6.85 -15.43 -72.06
C LEU A 171 7.36 -14.54 -70.92
N PHE A 172 6.69 -13.41 -70.66
CA PHE A 172 7.02 -12.53 -69.55
C PHE A 172 7.01 -13.29 -68.21
N THR A 173 5.97 -14.08 -67.98
CA THR A 173 5.84 -14.91 -66.77
C THR A 173 6.83 -16.08 -66.77
N ALA A 174 7.00 -16.76 -67.92
CA ALA A 174 7.91 -17.90 -68.07
C ALA A 174 9.39 -17.51 -67.90
N ALA A 175 9.77 -16.29 -68.25
CA ALA A 175 11.10 -15.73 -68.02
C ALA A 175 11.31 -15.26 -66.56
N GLY A 176 10.31 -15.44 -65.68
CA GLY A 176 10.38 -15.07 -64.26
C GLY A 176 10.27 -13.55 -64.00
N PHE A 177 9.84 -12.77 -65.00
CA PHE A 177 9.66 -11.33 -64.85
C PHE A 177 8.40 -11.02 -64.05
N ARG A 178 8.42 -9.89 -63.33
CA ARG A 178 7.30 -9.42 -62.50
C ARG A 178 6.72 -8.14 -63.07
N TRP A 179 5.41 -8.08 -63.19
CA TRP A 179 4.71 -6.90 -63.70
C TRP A 179 4.99 -5.64 -62.89
N SER A 180 5.27 -5.79 -61.59
CA SER A 180 5.66 -4.71 -60.69
C SER A 180 7.05 -4.11 -60.98
N ASP A 181 7.90 -4.81 -61.73
CA ASP A 181 9.25 -4.33 -62.06
C ASP A 181 9.29 -3.55 -63.39
N VAL A 182 8.16 -3.46 -64.12
CA VAL A 182 8.06 -2.76 -65.41
C VAL A 182 7.99 -1.25 -65.21
N LEU A 183 8.97 -0.52 -65.75
CA LEU A 183 9.04 0.94 -65.67
C LEU A 183 8.49 1.61 -66.91
N THR A 184 7.83 2.75 -66.73
CA THR A 184 7.42 3.60 -67.87
C THR A 184 8.54 4.59 -68.16
N VAL A 185 9.06 4.61 -69.39
CA VAL A 185 10.17 5.48 -69.83
C VAL A 185 9.78 6.31 -71.05
N PRO A 186 10.44 7.45 -71.32
CA PRO A 186 10.24 8.20 -72.56
C PRO A 186 10.69 7.40 -73.79
N GLN A 187 9.99 7.56 -74.92
CA GLN A 187 10.33 6.93 -76.20
C GLN A 187 11.81 7.14 -76.58
N PRO A 188 12.39 8.36 -76.47
CA PRO A 188 13.78 8.57 -76.87
C PRO A 188 14.81 7.89 -75.96
N LEU A 189 14.48 7.66 -74.68
CA LEU A 189 15.32 6.87 -73.78
C LEU A 189 15.40 5.43 -74.30
N LEU A 190 14.25 4.83 -74.61
CA LEU A 190 14.18 3.47 -75.14
C LEU A 190 14.87 3.36 -76.50
N ASP A 191 14.73 4.36 -77.38
CA ASP A 191 15.38 4.41 -78.71
C ASP A 191 16.90 4.56 -78.64
N GLY A 192 17.42 5.00 -77.47
CA GLY A 192 18.86 5.00 -77.21
C GLY A 192 19.47 3.59 -77.11
N TYR A 193 18.66 2.55 -76.85
CA TYR A 193 19.09 1.16 -76.82
C TYR A 193 18.87 0.51 -78.18
N GLN A 194 19.89 -0.18 -78.69
CA GLN A 194 19.81 -0.83 -80.00
C GLN A 194 18.77 -1.96 -79.96
N GLN A 195 17.76 -1.89 -80.82
CA GLN A 195 16.76 -2.96 -80.93
C GLN A 195 17.38 -4.23 -81.51
N ILE A 196 17.17 -5.33 -80.81
CA ILE A 196 17.49 -6.69 -81.25
C ILE A 196 16.19 -7.49 -81.42
N ASP A 197 16.32 -8.73 -81.91
CA ASP A 197 15.17 -9.62 -82.09
C ASP A 197 14.36 -9.76 -80.79
N PRO A 198 13.02 -9.93 -80.89
CA PRO A 198 12.18 -10.19 -79.73
C PRO A 198 12.72 -11.35 -78.89
N LEU A 199 12.59 -11.22 -77.57
CA LEU A 199 13.07 -12.21 -76.63
C LEU A 199 12.41 -13.56 -76.94
N SER A 200 13.23 -14.59 -77.11
CA SER A 200 12.80 -15.98 -77.20
C SER A 200 13.42 -16.77 -76.05
N LEU A 201 12.72 -17.81 -75.58
CA LEU A 201 13.25 -18.75 -74.57
C LEU A 201 14.60 -19.36 -75.01
N ASP A 202 14.85 -19.49 -76.32
CA ASP A 202 16.09 -20.02 -76.89
C ASP A 202 17.28 -19.02 -76.84
N THR A 203 17.01 -17.74 -76.57
CA THR A 203 18.01 -16.65 -76.55
C THR A 203 18.41 -16.20 -75.14
N LEU A 204 17.74 -16.72 -74.11
CA LEU A 204 18.22 -16.64 -72.74
C LEU A 204 19.30 -17.71 -72.54
N PRO A 205 20.44 -17.42 -71.87
CA PRO A 205 21.48 -18.43 -71.68
C PRO A 205 20.89 -19.70 -71.06
N ALA A 206 21.07 -20.82 -71.75
CA ALA A 206 20.52 -22.12 -71.39
C ALA A 206 20.97 -22.54 -69.97
N PRO A 207 20.06 -22.99 -69.09
CA PRO A 207 20.44 -23.67 -67.86
C PRO A 207 21.15 -24.99 -68.21
N PRO A 208 22.25 -25.34 -67.54
CA PRO A 208 22.84 -26.67 -67.69
C PRO A 208 21.84 -27.77 -67.28
N GLU A 209 21.90 -28.91 -67.99
CA GLU A 209 21.14 -30.16 -67.81
C GLU A 209 20.99 -30.57 -66.32
N PRO A 210 19.84 -31.11 -65.86
CA PRO A 210 19.46 -31.04 -64.46
C PRO A 210 20.32 -31.93 -63.55
N PRO A 211 21.03 -31.37 -62.55
CA PRO A 211 21.04 -31.98 -61.24
C PRO A 211 19.63 -31.82 -60.65
N THR A 212 19.20 -32.77 -59.85
CA THR A 212 18.05 -32.67 -58.92
C THR A 212 17.69 -31.23 -58.57
N ALA A 213 16.42 -30.85 -58.76
CA ALA A 213 15.90 -29.51 -58.45
C ALA A 213 16.60 -28.91 -57.22
N PRO A 214 17.26 -27.73 -57.33
CA PRO A 214 17.79 -27.10 -56.14
C PRO A 214 16.58 -26.83 -55.24
N PRO A 215 16.61 -27.28 -53.98
CA PRO A 215 15.66 -26.83 -52.97
C PRO A 215 15.47 -25.33 -53.12
N SER A 216 14.22 -24.84 -52.98
CA SER A 216 14.00 -23.43 -52.64
C SER A 216 15.02 -23.11 -51.53
N ALA A 217 15.93 -22.16 -51.80
CA ALA A 217 17.10 -21.98 -50.95
C ALA A 217 16.60 -21.66 -49.54
N ALA A 218 16.77 -22.60 -48.62
CA ALA A 218 16.30 -22.42 -47.26
C ALA A 218 17.08 -21.29 -46.57
N LEU A 219 18.30 -21.03 -47.04
CA LEU A 219 19.18 -20.01 -46.48
C LEU A 219 20.05 -19.36 -47.55
N SER A 220 20.10 -18.02 -47.55
CA SER A 220 21.07 -17.23 -48.30
C SER A 220 22.03 -16.49 -47.37
N VAL A 221 23.30 -16.40 -47.75
CA VAL A 221 24.38 -15.89 -46.90
C VAL A 221 25.19 -14.82 -47.62
N SER A 222 25.47 -13.74 -46.91
CA SER A 222 26.29 -12.63 -47.38
C SER A 222 27.13 -12.03 -46.25
N LEU A 223 28.04 -11.12 -46.59
CA LEU A 223 28.74 -10.29 -45.61
C LEU A 223 28.26 -8.84 -45.69
N ALA A 224 28.02 -8.24 -44.53
CA ALA A 224 27.83 -6.81 -44.37
C ALA A 224 29.13 -6.11 -43.99
N VAL A 225 29.22 -4.82 -44.29
CA VAL A 225 30.37 -3.98 -43.90
C VAL A 225 30.41 -3.82 -42.37
N THR A 226 31.60 -3.94 -41.78
CA THR A 226 31.83 -3.62 -40.36
C THR A 226 32.42 -2.21 -40.21
N SER A 227 32.25 -1.63 -39.03
CA SER A 227 32.76 -0.29 -38.67
C SER A 227 34.23 -0.29 -38.23
N LEU A 228 34.85 -1.47 -38.11
CA LEU A 228 36.23 -1.63 -37.64
C LEU A 228 37.22 -0.94 -38.62
N PRO A 229 38.12 -0.06 -38.12
CA PRO A 229 39.18 0.52 -38.93
C PRO A 229 40.08 -0.54 -39.57
N VAL A 230 40.59 -0.25 -40.77
CA VAL A 230 41.47 -1.17 -41.50
C VAL A 230 42.80 -1.41 -40.76
N ALA A 231 43.29 -0.43 -40.00
CA ALA A 231 44.46 -0.58 -39.15
C ALA A 231 44.02 -0.91 -37.71
N VAL A 232 44.40 -2.09 -37.20
CA VAL A 232 43.99 -2.58 -35.89
C VAL A 232 45.22 -2.80 -35.00
N PRO A 233 45.26 -2.28 -33.77
CA PRO A 233 46.39 -2.52 -32.87
C PRO A 233 46.43 -3.96 -32.34
N SER A 234 47.63 -4.49 -32.09
CA SER A 234 47.88 -5.78 -31.43
C SER A 234 47.47 -5.74 -29.96
N GLY A 235 47.03 -6.86 -29.39
CA GLY A 235 46.54 -6.95 -28.00
C GLY A 235 45.12 -6.43 -27.78
N THR A 236 44.42 -6.05 -28.86
CA THR A 236 42.98 -5.72 -28.83
C THR A 236 42.14 -6.99 -28.96
N THR A 237 40.92 -6.93 -28.45
CA THR A 237 39.96 -8.05 -28.47
C THR A 237 38.64 -7.62 -29.07
N ARG A 238 37.78 -8.59 -29.38
CA ARG A 238 36.42 -8.38 -29.92
C ARG A 238 36.40 -7.44 -31.14
N ASN A 239 37.45 -7.48 -31.96
CA ASN A 239 37.51 -6.67 -33.16
C ASN A 239 36.50 -7.23 -34.17
N GLU A 240 35.49 -6.45 -34.55
CA GLU A 240 34.43 -6.87 -35.48
C GLU A 240 34.95 -6.96 -36.91
N VAL A 241 35.50 -8.12 -37.25
CA VAL A 241 36.20 -8.36 -38.52
C VAL A 241 35.27 -8.78 -39.66
N ALA A 242 34.10 -9.33 -39.35
CA ALA A 242 33.07 -9.60 -40.35
C ALA A 242 31.67 -9.64 -39.72
N LYS A 243 30.65 -9.24 -40.47
CA LYS A 243 29.24 -9.43 -40.10
C LYS A 243 28.59 -10.33 -41.14
N ILE A 244 28.30 -11.57 -40.75
CA ILE A 244 27.67 -12.59 -41.59
C ILE A 244 26.16 -12.38 -41.51
N VAL A 245 25.51 -12.20 -42.65
CA VAL A 245 24.08 -11.99 -42.74
C VAL A 245 23.45 -13.23 -43.33
N LEU A 246 22.59 -13.86 -42.54
CA LEU A 246 21.82 -15.05 -42.88
C LEU A 246 20.38 -14.62 -43.19
N HIS A 247 19.85 -14.97 -44.35
CA HIS A 247 18.47 -14.68 -44.70
C HIS A 247 17.73 -15.98 -45.03
N GLY A 248 16.68 -16.26 -44.27
CA GLY A 248 15.85 -17.46 -44.41
C GLY A 248 14.92 -17.33 -45.61
N GLY A 249 14.84 -18.38 -46.42
CA GLY A 249 13.92 -18.47 -47.55
C GLY A 249 12.48 -18.74 -47.11
N ASP A 250 11.79 -19.67 -47.77
CA ASP A 250 10.37 -19.95 -47.50
C ASP A 250 10.11 -20.83 -46.26
N SER A 251 11.16 -21.38 -45.66
CA SER A 251 11.10 -22.22 -44.47
C SER A 251 12.16 -21.82 -43.45
N THR A 252 11.94 -22.17 -42.18
CA THR A 252 12.95 -21.97 -41.14
C THR A 252 14.18 -22.84 -41.43
N ALA A 253 15.36 -22.22 -41.40
CA ALA A 253 16.65 -22.90 -41.48
C ALA A 253 17.36 -22.81 -40.12
N SER A 254 18.08 -23.86 -39.74
CA SER A 254 18.84 -23.90 -38.50
C SER A 254 20.31 -24.11 -38.82
N VAL A 255 21.17 -23.15 -38.49
CA VAL A 255 22.63 -23.25 -38.73
C VAL A 255 23.29 -23.82 -37.49
N GLU A 256 24.05 -24.90 -37.66
CA GLU A 256 24.67 -25.67 -36.58
C GLU A 256 26.16 -25.34 -36.43
N ALA A 257 26.84 -25.09 -37.55
CA ALA A 257 28.25 -24.73 -37.55
C ALA A 257 28.64 -23.83 -38.72
N ILE A 258 29.74 -23.09 -38.57
CA ILE A 258 30.39 -22.33 -39.65
C ILE A 258 31.91 -22.51 -39.62
N THR A 259 32.55 -22.55 -40.79
CA THR A 259 34.01 -22.60 -40.93
C THR A 259 34.53 -21.29 -41.52
N ILE A 260 35.49 -20.68 -40.84
CA ILE A 260 36.14 -19.43 -41.27
C ILE A 260 37.60 -19.71 -41.61
N THR A 261 38.02 -19.32 -42.81
CA THR A 261 39.41 -19.40 -43.26
C THR A 261 40.07 -18.03 -43.15
N ARG A 262 41.36 -17.98 -42.80
CA ARG A 262 42.16 -16.75 -42.92
C ARG A 262 42.94 -16.71 -44.21
N ARG A 263 43.11 -15.50 -44.73
CA ARG A 263 44.04 -15.14 -45.79
C ARG A 263 44.96 -14.02 -45.32
N GLY A 264 46.05 -13.79 -46.04
CA GLY A 264 47.07 -12.80 -45.70
C GLY A 264 48.27 -13.38 -44.96
N PHE A 265 49.13 -12.49 -44.46
CA PHE A 265 50.45 -12.83 -43.93
C PHE A 265 50.49 -12.87 -42.39
N LEU A 266 49.39 -12.57 -41.70
CA LEU A 266 49.31 -12.68 -40.24
C LEU A 266 49.33 -14.17 -39.84
N GLN A 267 50.14 -14.57 -38.85
CA GLN A 267 50.23 -15.99 -38.46
C GLN A 267 49.00 -16.44 -37.67
N ASP A 268 48.67 -17.74 -37.73
CA ASP A 268 47.58 -18.36 -36.94
C ASP A 268 47.65 -17.97 -35.46
N ARG A 269 48.87 -18.04 -34.87
CA ARG A 269 49.12 -17.72 -33.46
C ARG A 269 48.91 -16.24 -33.09
N ASP A 270 48.95 -15.34 -34.07
CA ASP A 270 48.78 -13.90 -33.85
C ASP A 270 47.29 -13.51 -33.76
N VAL A 271 46.38 -14.43 -34.12
CA VAL A 271 44.96 -14.35 -33.81
C VAL A 271 44.68 -15.30 -32.64
N THR A 272 44.66 -14.75 -31.42
CA THR A 272 44.64 -15.55 -30.18
C THR A 272 43.32 -16.28 -29.96
N SER A 273 42.22 -15.71 -30.47
CA SER A 273 40.94 -16.41 -30.58
C SER A 273 39.97 -15.68 -31.49
N LEU A 274 38.97 -16.40 -31.98
CA LEU A 274 37.82 -15.87 -32.68
C LEU A 274 36.54 -16.33 -31.99
N LEU A 275 35.51 -15.48 -32.05
CA LEU A 275 34.19 -15.75 -31.47
C LEU A 275 33.11 -15.20 -32.40
N VAL A 276 31.96 -15.87 -32.42
CA VAL A 276 30.76 -15.42 -33.13
C VAL A 276 29.74 -14.95 -32.12
N PHE A 277 29.18 -13.77 -32.34
CA PHE A 277 28.14 -13.16 -31.51
C PHE A 277 26.82 -13.01 -32.27
N ASP A 278 25.70 -13.07 -31.55
CA ASP A 278 24.40 -12.66 -32.09
C ASP A 278 24.25 -11.12 -32.08
N GLU A 279 23.11 -10.63 -32.61
CA GLU A 279 22.78 -9.19 -32.64
C GLU A 279 22.65 -8.55 -31.26
N SER A 280 22.41 -9.35 -30.20
CA SER A 280 22.31 -8.88 -28.82
C SER A 280 23.67 -8.87 -28.10
N GLY A 281 24.71 -9.40 -28.73
CA GLY A 281 26.07 -9.51 -28.21
C GLY A 281 26.32 -10.72 -27.32
N PHE A 282 25.47 -11.76 -27.35
CA PHE A 282 25.75 -13.05 -26.72
C PHE A 282 26.64 -13.91 -27.60
N ALA A 283 27.61 -14.58 -26.99
CA ALA A 283 28.48 -15.49 -27.71
C ALA A 283 27.65 -16.72 -28.16
N LEU A 284 27.65 -16.99 -29.46
CA LEU A 284 27.04 -18.18 -30.03
C LEU A 284 28.00 -19.36 -30.05
N THR A 285 29.30 -19.10 -29.89
CA THR A 285 30.37 -20.09 -29.92
C THR A 285 31.29 -19.94 -28.71
N ARG A 286 32.08 -20.97 -28.42
CA ARG A 286 33.27 -20.81 -27.58
C ARG A 286 34.39 -20.13 -28.38
N PRO A 287 35.36 -19.47 -27.73
CA PRO A 287 36.59 -19.02 -28.39
C PRO A 287 37.27 -20.17 -29.14
N GLN A 288 37.63 -19.94 -30.39
CA GLN A 288 38.37 -20.91 -31.21
C GLN A 288 39.66 -20.30 -31.73
N GLN A 289 40.66 -21.14 -31.99
CA GLN A 289 41.94 -20.74 -32.57
C GLN A 289 42.10 -21.33 -33.96
N PHE A 290 42.87 -20.66 -34.82
CA PHE A 290 43.21 -21.21 -36.12
C PHE A 290 44.01 -22.50 -35.99
N VAL A 291 43.63 -23.49 -36.79
CA VAL A 291 44.40 -24.71 -37.03
C VAL A 291 44.61 -24.80 -38.53
N ASN A 292 45.86 -24.63 -38.98
CA ASN A 292 46.25 -24.64 -40.39
C ASN A 292 45.45 -23.63 -41.24
N GLY A 293 45.24 -22.43 -40.71
CA GLY A 293 44.59 -21.32 -41.43
C GLY A 293 43.06 -21.36 -41.47
N ALA A 294 42.40 -22.32 -40.82
CA ALA A 294 40.93 -22.35 -40.71
C ALA A 294 40.46 -22.58 -39.26
N VAL A 295 39.22 -22.18 -38.98
CA VAL A 295 38.51 -22.36 -37.70
C VAL A 295 37.13 -22.93 -37.98
N HIS A 296 36.80 -24.03 -37.33
CA HIS A 296 35.45 -24.59 -37.35
C HIS A 296 34.71 -24.23 -36.06
N PHE A 297 33.57 -23.56 -36.20
CA PHE A 297 32.72 -23.15 -35.09
C PHE A 297 31.46 -23.99 -35.02
N THR A 298 31.32 -24.81 -33.99
CA THR A 298 30.02 -25.37 -33.61
C THR A 298 29.28 -24.38 -32.72
N PHE A 299 28.03 -24.07 -33.07
CA PHE A 299 27.21 -23.19 -32.23
C PHE A 299 26.76 -23.91 -30.95
N LEU A 300 26.78 -23.20 -29.83
CA LEU A 300 26.33 -23.69 -28.52
C LEU A 300 24.85 -24.10 -28.54
N LYS A 301 24.06 -23.42 -29.37
CA LYS A 301 22.71 -23.78 -29.78
C LYS A 301 22.56 -23.46 -31.27
N PRO A 302 21.87 -24.29 -32.06
CA PRO A 302 21.66 -23.99 -33.47
C PRO A 302 21.00 -22.62 -33.66
N VAL A 303 21.51 -21.85 -34.62
CA VAL A 303 21.04 -20.52 -34.97
C VAL A 303 19.84 -20.65 -35.90
N SER A 304 18.65 -20.41 -35.37
CA SER A 304 17.39 -20.53 -36.13
C SER A 304 17.06 -19.25 -36.87
N VAL A 305 17.03 -19.32 -38.21
CA VAL A 305 16.60 -18.25 -39.11
C VAL A 305 15.21 -18.58 -39.63
N ALA A 306 14.19 -17.89 -39.15
CA ALA A 306 12.82 -18.11 -39.57
C ALA A 306 12.59 -17.74 -41.05
N ALA A 307 11.54 -18.30 -41.67
CA ALA A 307 11.18 -18.00 -43.04
C ALA A 307 11.02 -16.49 -43.27
N ASN A 308 11.63 -15.96 -44.34
CA ASN A 308 11.65 -14.54 -44.72
C ASN A 308 12.22 -13.59 -43.65
N GLN A 309 12.99 -14.10 -42.68
CA GLN A 309 13.67 -13.30 -41.67
C GLN A 309 15.17 -13.27 -41.91
N THR A 310 15.82 -12.22 -41.42
CA THR A 310 17.26 -12.04 -41.48
C THR A 310 17.83 -12.13 -40.07
N GLN A 311 18.96 -12.81 -39.93
CA GLN A 311 19.75 -12.83 -38.69
C GLN A 311 21.20 -12.48 -39.00
N SER A 312 21.76 -11.55 -38.24
CA SER A 312 23.17 -11.19 -38.37
C SER A 312 24.01 -11.84 -37.28
N LEU A 313 25.15 -12.40 -37.69
CA LEU A 313 26.19 -12.92 -36.81
C LEU A 313 27.44 -12.05 -36.93
N THR A 314 28.00 -11.63 -35.81
CA THR A 314 29.23 -10.83 -35.80
C THR A 314 30.42 -11.74 -35.48
N LEU A 315 31.31 -11.91 -36.46
CA LEU A 315 32.61 -12.54 -36.25
C LEU A 315 33.57 -11.52 -35.65
N THR A 316 34.16 -11.89 -34.52
CA THR A 316 35.18 -11.09 -33.86
C THR A 316 36.51 -11.82 -33.77
N ALA A 317 37.60 -11.07 -33.82
CA ALA A 317 38.95 -11.58 -33.67
C ALA A 317 39.70 -10.88 -32.54
N ASN A 318 40.43 -11.67 -31.75
CA ASN A 318 41.37 -11.22 -30.74
C ASN A 318 42.78 -11.30 -31.32
N PHE A 319 43.57 -10.24 -31.18
CA PHE A 319 44.93 -10.19 -31.69
C PHE A 319 45.95 -10.33 -30.55
N ALA A 320 47.02 -11.09 -30.79
CA ALA A 320 48.11 -11.26 -29.83
C ALA A 320 48.72 -9.91 -29.44
N THR A 321 49.24 -9.80 -28.23
CA THR A 321 49.87 -8.56 -27.74
C THR A 321 51.14 -8.22 -28.50
N THR A 322 51.81 -9.21 -29.06
CA THR A 322 53.00 -9.11 -29.90
C THR A 322 52.82 -9.93 -31.17
N LEU A 323 53.22 -9.40 -32.33
CA LEU A 323 53.15 -10.09 -33.61
C LEU A 323 54.41 -10.91 -33.88
N ALA A 324 54.25 -12.11 -34.46
CA ALA A 324 55.36 -13.01 -34.77
C ALA A 324 56.27 -12.53 -35.93
N THR A 325 55.75 -11.70 -36.83
CA THR A 325 56.47 -11.19 -38.01
C THR A 325 56.29 -9.68 -38.18
N GLY A 326 57.40 -8.94 -38.14
CA GLY A 326 57.45 -7.50 -38.45
C GLY A 326 56.71 -6.60 -37.45
N SER A 327 56.69 -5.31 -37.73
CA SER A 327 55.91 -4.32 -36.94
C SER A 327 54.44 -4.26 -37.36
N GLN A 328 54.06 -4.87 -38.49
CA GLN A 328 52.70 -4.94 -39.01
C GLN A 328 52.49 -6.18 -39.91
N SER A 329 51.28 -6.72 -39.97
CA SER A 329 50.90 -7.80 -40.89
C SER A 329 49.43 -7.74 -41.29
N THR A 330 49.02 -8.38 -42.40
CA THR A 330 47.65 -8.30 -42.92
C THR A 330 46.86 -9.60 -42.75
N VAL A 331 45.55 -9.46 -42.50
CA VAL A 331 44.61 -10.58 -42.38
C VAL A 331 43.29 -10.28 -43.10
N THR A 332 42.71 -11.30 -43.71
CA THR A 332 41.34 -11.28 -44.27
C THR A 332 40.66 -12.57 -43.85
N PHE A 333 39.37 -12.52 -43.50
CA PHE A 333 38.59 -13.68 -43.09
C PHE A 333 37.63 -14.04 -44.21
N SER A 334 37.43 -15.34 -44.45
CA SER A 334 36.62 -15.84 -45.55
C SER A 334 35.73 -17.00 -45.14
N LEU A 335 34.51 -17.02 -45.69
CA LEU A 335 33.75 -18.25 -45.90
C LEU A 335 34.05 -18.69 -47.33
N GLU A 336 34.74 -19.81 -47.51
CA GLU A 336 35.30 -20.19 -48.81
C GLU A 336 34.24 -20.83 -49.70
N ASN A 337 33.35 -21.64 -49.13
CA ASN A 337 32.33 -22.39 -49.86
C ASN A 337 31.02 -22.49 -49.08
N ALA A 338 29.92 -22.83 -49.76
CA ALA A 338 28.64 -23.12 -49.10
C ALA A 338 28.71 -24.27 -48.08
N ALA A 339 29.62 -25.24 -48.30
CA ALA A 339 29.87 -26.36 -47.39
C ALA A 339 30.54 -25.95 -46.07
N ASP A 340 31.08 -24.73 -45.99
CA ASP A 340 31.60 -24.18 -44.73
C ASP A 340 30.47 -23.74 -43.78
N ILE A 341 29.21 -23.96 -44.14
CA ILE A 341 28.05 -23.65 -43.30
C ILE A 341 27.23 -24.94 -43.17
N GLU A 342 27.16 -25.48 -41.96
CA GLU A 342 26.37 -26.67 -41.67
C GLU A 342 24.98 -26.22 -41.22
N SER A 343 23.93 -26.61 -41.96
CA SER A 343 22.55 -26.23 -41.65
C SER A 343 21.57 -27.36 -41.91
N THR A 344 20.57 -27.49 -41.04
CA THR A 344 19.38 -28.30 -41.24
C THR A 344 18.27 -27.43 -41.83
N GLY A 345 17.74 -27.81 -43.01
CA GLY A 345 16.59 -27.12 -43.62
C GLY A 345 16.61 -26.90 -45.13
N GLY A 346 17.72 -27.11 -45.84
CA GLY A 346 17.78 -27.01 -47.31
C GLY A 346 19.11 -26.50 -47.86
N THR A 347 19.16 -26.11 -49.14
CA THR A 347 20.39 -25.67 -49.82
C THR A 347 20.78 -24.24 -49.43
N ILE A 348 22.08 -24.02 -49.26
CA ILE A 348 22.69 -22.74 -48.91
C ILE A 348 23.16 -22.03 -50.17
N THR A 349 22.83 -20.74 -50.30
CA THR A 349 23.20 -19.91 -51.45
C THR A 349 24.00 -18.66 -51.02
N GLY A 350 24.94 -18.21 -51.85
CA GLY A 350 25.78 -17.05 -51.57
C GLY A 350 26.88 -16.88 -52.62
N SER A 351 27.49 -15.69 -52.68
CA SER A 351 28.59 -15.38 -53.61
C SER A 351 29.94 -15.75 -53.00
N PHE A 352 30.22 -17.05 -52.90
CA PHE A 352 31.47 -17.56 -52.32
C PHE A 352 32.69 -17.41 -53.26
N PRO A 353 33.91 -17.15 -52.75
CA PRO A 353 34.22 -16.95 -51.34
C PRO A 353 33.73 -15.57 -50.85
N LEU A 354 33.07 -15.55 -49.70
CA LEU A 354 32.65 -14.32 -49.05
C LEU A 354 33.82 -13.79 -48.23
N LEU A 355 34.42 -12.69 -48.68
CA LEU A 355 35.62 -12.09 -48.09
C LEU A 355 35.27 -10.90 -47.19
N SER A 356 35.85 -10.87 -45.99
CA SER A 356 35.90 -9.66 -45.18
C SER A 356 36.77 -8.59 -45.84
N ARG A 357 36.84 -7.41 -45.23
CA ARG A 357 37.89 -6.44 -45.54
C ARG A 357 39.25 -7.03 -45.16
N THR A 358 40.30 -6.60 -45.86
CA THR A 358 41.67 -6.84 -45.41
C THR A 358 42.02 -5.84 -44.31
N TYR A 359 42.44 -6.35 -43.15
CA TYR A 359 42.90 -5.58 -42.00
C TYR A 359 44.43 -5.66 -41.89
N THR A 360 45.05 -4.57 -41.43
CA THR A 360 46.46 -4.48 -41.07
C THR A 360 46.58 -4.44 -39.55
N VAL A 361 47.13 -5.48 -38.95
CA VAL A 361 47.41 -5.54 -37.52
C VAL A 361 48.76 -4.90 -37.24
N LEU A 362 48.80 -3.89 -36.36
CA LEU A 362 49.99 -3.13 -35.99
C LEU A 362 50.48 -3.54 -34.61
N ASN A 363 51.79 -3.71 -34.43
CA ASN A 363 52.35 -3.96 -33.10
C ASN A 363 52.21 -2.72 -32.20
N SER A 364 51.49 -2.83 -31.09
CA SER A 364 51.14 -1.71 -30.19
C SER A 364 51.46 -1.97 -28.72
N THR A 365 52.58 -2.66 -28.46
CA THR A 365 53.04 -2.95 -27.09
C THR A 365 52.98 -1.71 -26.18
N ALA A 366 52.26 -1.85 -25.07
CA ALA A 366 52.07 -0.84 -24.00
C ALA A 366 51.23 0.42 -24.33
N LEU A 367 50.59 0.52 -25.50
CA LEU A 367 49.69 1.64 -25.81
C LEU A 367 48.21 1.34 -25.47
N ILE A 368 47.77 0.12 -25.78
CA ILE A 368 46.39 -0.33 -25.56
C ILE A 368 46.13 -0.58 -24.07
N GLY A 369 44.92 -0.22 -23.62
CA GLY A 369 44.45 -0.41 -22.26
C GLY A 369 44.63 -1.85 -21.76
N SER A 370 44.76 -2.02 -20.44
CA SER A 370 44.89 -3.33 -19.79
C SER A 370 43.99 -3.36 -18.57
N LEU A 371 43.14 -4.38 -18.49
CA LEU A 371 42.18 -4.55 -17.42
C LEU A 371 42.46 -5.84 -16.66
N GLN A 372 42.65 -5.73 -15.35
CA GLN A 372 42.81 -6.86 -14.44
C GLN A 372 41.58 -6.99 -13.55
N VAL A 373 41.07 -8.20 -13.35
CA VAL A 373 39.88 -8.46 -12.54
C VAL A 373 40.15 -9.52 -11.47
N SER A 374 39.70 -9.27 -10.24
CA SER A 374 39.78 -10.21 -9.13
C SER A 374 38.49 -10.22 -8.32
N VAL A 375 38.22 -11.33 -7.62
CA VAL A 375 37.13 -11.38 -6.63
C VAL A 375 37.60 -10.72 -5.33
N VAL A 376 36.70 -9.99 -4.67
CA VAL A 376 36.92 -9.45 -3.32
C VAL A 376 36.15 -10.32 -2.34
N GLN A 377 36.86 -10.89 -1.36
CA GLN A 377 36.26 -11.77 -0.37
C GLN A 377 35.36 -10.97 0.60
N LEU A 378 34.06 -11.24 0.55
CA LEU A 378 33.06 -10.87 1.56
C LEU A 378 33.05 -11.89 2.70
N SER A 379 33.18 -13.18 2.36
CA SER A 379 33.28 -14.31 3.32
C SER A 379 34.17 -15.42 2.76
N SER A 380 34.87 -16.14 3.65
CA SER A 380 35.70 -17.31 3.29
C SER A 380 34.89 -18.60 3.13
N GLY A 381 33.62 -18.63 3.53
CA GLY A 381 32.69 -19.74 3.35
C GLY A 381 31.30 -19.28 2.96
N ALA A 382 30.38 -20.25 2.81
CA ALA A 382 28.98 -20.00 2.47
C ALA A 382 28.30 -19.11 3.52
N ARG A 383 27.52 -18.13 3.06
CA ARG A 383 26.71 -17.26 3.92
C ARG A 383 25.26 -17.68 3.90
N ASP A 384 24.69 -17.86 5.08
CA ASP A 384 23.26 -18.07 5.24
C ASP A 384 22.53 -16.75 4.99
N ILE A 385 21.74 -16.70 3.91
CA ILE A 385 20.87 -15.58 3.60
C ILE A 385 19.43 -16.08 3.60
N ARG A 386 18.56 -15.40 4.33
CA ARG A 386 17.14 -15.78 4.42
C ARG A 386 16.38 -15.38 3.17
N VAL A 387 15.45 -16.22 2.75
CA VAL A 387 14.45 -15.80 1.78
C VAL A 387 13.70 -14.58 2.31
N GLY A 388 13.46 -13.60 1.45
CA GLY A 388 12.82 -12.31 1.74
C GLY A 388 13.77 -11.19 2.14
N GLU A 389 15.06 -11.48 2.34
CA GLU A 389 16.08 -10.45 2.52
C GLU A 389 16.29 -9.66 1.22
N ILE A 390 16.29 -8.33 1.32
CA ILE A 390 16.39 -7.42 0.17
C ILE A 390 17.78 -6.76 0.11
N ASN A 391 18.22 -6.37 -1.08
CA ASN A 391 19.46 -5.65 -1.37
C ASN A 391 20.73 -6.29 -0.78
N GLN A 392 20.79 -7.61 -0.74
CA GLN A 392 21.92 -8.36 -0.18
C GLN A 392 23.15 -8.29 -1.09
N ASP A 393 24.34 -8.16 -0.50
CA ASP A 393 25.61 -8.28 -1.22
C ASP A 393 25.82 -9.76 -1.61
N LEU A 394 25.62 -10.08 -2.89
CA LEU A 394 25.72 -11.43 -3.42
C LEU A 394 27.17 -11.78 -3.76
N ASN A 395 27.88 -10.87 -4.46
CA ASN A 395 29.32 -10.99 -4.71
C ASN A 395 29.97 -9.62 -4.93
N ARG A 396 31.31 -9.56 -4.91
CA ARG A 396 32.10 -8.35 -5.12
C ARG A 396 33.32 -8.63 -5.98
N PHE A 397 33.57 -7.77 -6.96
CA PHE A 397 34.70 -7.86 -7.89
C PHE A 397 35.48 -6.55 -7.92
N LYS A 398 36.80 -6.64 -8.08
CA LYS A 398 37.70 -5.50 -8.23
C LYS A 398 38.29 -5.49 -9.63
N PHE A 399 38.11 -4.37 -10.31
CA PHE A 399 38.61 -4.08 -11.65
C PHE A 399 39.76 -3.09 -11.52
N THR A 400 40.90 -3.36 -12.14
CA THR A 400 42.12 -2.54 -12.03
C THR A 400 42.69 -2.25 -13.40
N VAL A 401 42.93 -0.98 -13.72
CA VAL A 401 43.59 -0.57 -14.95
C VAL A 401 45.06 -0.33 -14.66
N GLN A 402 45.96 -0.98 -15.41
CA GLN A 402 47.41 -0.87 -15.18
C GLN A 402 47.93 0.55 -15.43
N THR A 403 48.98 0.95 -14.72
CA THR A 403 49.66 2.24 -14.92
C THR A 403 50.35 2.31 -16.28
N GLY A 404 50.47 3.51 -16.85
CA GLY A 404 51.19 3.74 -18.11
C GLY A 404 50.46 3.38 -19.40
N ARG A 405 49.16 3.08 -19.33
CA ARG A 405 48.27 2.79 -20.48
C ARG A 405 47.09 3.76 -20.51
N GLU A 406 46.21 3.66 -21.51
CA GLU A 406 44.96 4.43 -21.53
C GLU A 406 43.98 4.01 -20.42
N SER A 407 43.04 4.90 -20.09
CA SER A 407 41.92 4.58 -19.21
C SER A 407 40.95 3.63 -19.91
N VAL A 408 40.20 2.83 -19.15
CA VAL A 408 39.31 1.80 -19.70
C VAL A 408 37.89 2.01 -19.18
N SER A 409 36.91 1.98 -20.07
CA SER A 409 35.49 2.01 -19.73
C SER A 409 34.88 0.63 -19.80
N VAL A 410 34.23 0.18 -18.72
CA VAL A 410 33.48 -1.07 -18.67
C VAL A 410 32.04 -0.81 -19.10
N GLU A 411 31.56 -1.56 -20.08
CA GLU A 411 30.22 -1.35 -20.67
C GLU A 411 29.25 -2.47 -20.34
N ARG A 412 29.75 -3.70 -20.22
CA ARG A 412 28.94 -4.88 -19.92
C ARG A 412 29.71 -5.87 -19.06
N LEU A 413 28.98 -6.53 -18.16
CA LEU A 413 29.43 -7.67 -17.37
C LEU A 413 28.39 -8.78 -17.45
N VAL A 414 28.82 -10.01 -17.73
CA VAL A 414 28.00 -11.21 -17.59
C VAL A 414 28.49 -11.99 -16.38
N LEU A 415 27.57 -12.43 -15.53
CA LEU A 415 27.86 -13.28 -14.38
C LEU A 415 27.18 -14.63 -14.56
N THR A 416 27.88 -15.71 -14.26
CA THR A 416 27.32 -17.07 -14.21
C THR A 416 27.04 -17.43 -12.76
N MET A 417 25.85 -17.94 -12.48
CA MET A 417 25.50 -18.53 -11.19
C MET A 417 25.84 -20.03 -11.21
N VAL A 418 26.63 -20.47 -10.24
CA VAL A 418 26.89 -21.89 -9.99
C VAL A 418 26.19 -22.32 -8.70
N GLY A 419 25.74 -23.57 -8.66
CA GLY A 419 24.98 -24.12 -7.54
C GLY A 419 23.78 -24.96 -7.98
N ASN A 420 22.98 -25.38 -7.01
CA ASN A 420 21.66 -25.99 -7.23
C ASN A 420 20.51 -24.95 -7.14
N GLY A 421 20.83 -23.68 -6.92
CA GLY A 421 19.94 -22.53 -7.06
C GLY A 421 19.37 -22.35 -8.46
N SER A 422 18.25 -21.63 -8.57
CA SER A 422 17.75 -21.04 -9.82
C SER A 422 18.01 -19.53 -9.81
N ILE A 423 18.21 -18.93 -10.99
CA ILE A 423 18.33 -17.46 -11.06
C ILE A 423 17.03 -16.77 -10.63
N ASP A 424 15.90 -17.47 -10.75
CA ASP A 424 14.58 -17.02 -10.30
C ASP A 424 14.47 -16.99 -8.76
N ASP A 425 15.44 -17.55 -8.03
CA ASP A 425 15.53 -17.38 -6.57
C ASP A 425 15.93 -15.94 -6.18
N PHE A 426 16.34 -15.13 -7.16
CA PHE A 426 16.81 -13.75 -6.99
C PHE A 426 15.96 -12.75 -7.77
N ALA A 427 15.76 -11.56 -7.21
CA ALA A 427 15.12 -10.42 -7.89
C ALA A 427 15.97 -9.15 -7.80
N HIS A 428 15.66 -8.16 -8.65
CA HIS A 428 16.27 -6.83 -8.64
C HIS A 428 17.81 -6.82 -8.66
N LEU A 429 18.40 -7.77 -9.40
CA LEU A 429 19.85 -7.89 -9.55
C LEU A 429 20.46 -6.63 -10.20
N LYS A 430 21.42 -6.01 -9.50
CA LYS A 430 22.10 -4.78 -9.93
C LYS A 430 23.56 -4.77 -9.50
N LEU A 431 24.39 -4.04 -10.24
CA LEU A 431 25.74 -3.68 -9.79
C LEU A 431 25.72 -2.30 -9.17
N VAL A 432 26.36 -2.18 -8.00
CA VAL A 432 26.67 -0.90 -7.36
C VAL A 432 28.17 -0.67 -7.30
N ASP A 433 28.59 0.59 -7.37
CA ASP A 433 29.99 0.98 -7.14
C ASP A 433 30.35 1.02 -5.64
N SER A 434 31.60 1.36 -5.33
CA SER A 434 32.10 1.51 -3.94
C SER A 434 31.38 2.59 -3.14
N SER A 435 30.65 3.49 -3.78
CA SER A 435 29.81 4.52 -3.16
C SER A 435 28.33 4.09 -3.05
N SER A 436 28.03 2.81 -3.30
CA SER A 436 26.68 2.23 -3.32
C SER A 436 25.73 2.82 -4.37
N ARG A 437 26.25 3.51 -5.39
CA ARG A 437 25.45 4.01 -6.51
C ARG A 437 25.21 2.89 -7.51
N SER A 438 23.96 2.72 -7.96
CA SER A 438 23.62 1.76 -9.02
C SER A 438 24.27 2.17 -10.34
N VAL A 439 25.09 1.30 -10.91
CA VAL A 439 25.84 1.55 -12.15
C VAL A 439 25.37 0.66 -13.31
N ALA A 440 24.77 -0.48 -13.00
CA ALA A 440 24.14 -1.38 -13.96
C ALA A 440 22.94 -2.09 -13.31
N VAL A 441 21.93 -2.42 -14.12
CA VAL A 441 20.80 -3.29 -13.74
C VAL A 441 20.80 -4.49 -14.68
N ALA A 442 20.35 -5.66 -14.20
CA ALA A 442 20.22 -6.83 -15.05
C ALA A 442 19.27 -6.54 -16.23
N GLY A 443 19.79 -6.62 -17.45
CA GLY A 443 19.01 -6.39 -18.68
C GLY A 443 18.28 -7.64 -19.17
N SER A 444 18.81 -8.82 -18.84
CA SER A 444 18.22 -10.12 -19.15
C SER A 444 18.88 -11.21 -18.29
N THR A 445 18.11 -12.24 -17.93
CA THR A 445 18.61 -13.50 -17.34
C THR A 445 18.33 -14.64 -18.32
N SER A 446 19.28 -15.57 -18.48
CA SER A 446 19.12 -16.74 -19.38
C SER A 446 19.86 -17.93 -18.81
N GLY A 447 19.14 -19.02 -18.54
CA GLY A 447 19.67 -20.16 -17.79
C GLY A 447 20.21 -19.70 -16.44
N ASN A 448 21.51 -19.87 -16.23
CA ASN A 448 22.20 -19.48 -15.00
C ASN A 448 22.98 -18.15 -15.14
N THR A 449 22.78 -17.39 -16.21
CA THR A 449 23.56 -16.17 -16.47
C THR A 449 22.77 -14.89 -16.25
N VAL A 450 23.47 -13.85 -15.78
CA VAL A 450 22.94 -12.49 -15.55
C VAL A 450 23.76 -11.50 -16.37
N ALA A 451 23.12 -10.87 -17.37
CA ALA A 451 23.76 -9.84 -18.18
C ALA A 451 23.48 -8.45 -17.62
N LEU A 452 24.53 -7.76 -17.17
CA LEU A 452 24.49 -6.42 -16.59
C LEU A 452 25.07 -5.42 -17.60
N ARG A 453 24.24 -4.47 -18.04
CA ARG A 453 24.68 -3.35 -18.90
C ARG A 453 24.83 -2.10 -18.05
N PHE A 454 25.97 -1.46 -18.12
CA PHE A 454 26.19 -0.21 -17.42
C PHE A 454 25.32 0.88 -18.02
N THR A 455 24.63 1.67 -17.19
CA THR A 455 23.72 2.75 -17.64
C THR A 455 24.47 3.78 -18.49
N SER A 456 25.75 3.98 -18.16
CA SER A 456 26.75 4.69 -18.95
C SER A 456 28.07 3.93 -18.80
N PRO A 457 28.92 3.80 -19.84
CA PRO A 457 30.24 3.16 -19.72
C PRO A 457 31.00 3.67 -18.49
N TYR A 458 31.42 2.75 -17.61
CA TYR A 458 32.08 3.12 -16.35
C TYR A 458 33.58 3.23 -16.56
N SER A 459 34.08 4.47 -16.63
CA SER A 459 35.50 4.75 -16.83
C SER A 459 36.32 4.52 -15.56
N ILE A 460 37.37 3.71 -15.67
CA ILE A 460 38.41 3.52 -14.65
C ILE A 460 39.70 4.12 -15.19
N SER A 461 40.23 5.11 -14.47
CA SER A 461 41.47 5.80 -14.86
C SER A 461 42.68 4.88 -14.81
N ALA A 462 43.66 5.13 -15.68
CA ALA A 462 44.92 4.38 -15.67
C ALA A 462 45.59 4.43 -14.28
N GLY A 463 46.03 3.26 -13.79
CA GLY A 463 46.61 3.09 -12.46
C GLY A 463 45.63 3.06 -11.29
N GLN A 464 44.32 3.11 -11.55
CA GLN A 464 43.27 3.06 -10.52
C GLN A 464 42.54 1.71 -10.52
N SER A 465 41.84 1.45 -9.42
CA SER A 465 40.93 0.31 -9.28
C SER A 465 39.52 0.78 -8.92
N GLN A 466 38.52 -0.02 -9.32
CA GLN A 466 37.13 0.13 -8.91
C GLN A 466 36.58 -1.21 -8.41
N GLU A 467 35.85 -1.18 -7.29
CA GLU A 467 35.06 -2.33 -6.85
C GLU A 467 33.61 -2.21 -7.31
N PHE A 468 33.06 -3.32 -7.78
CA PHE A 468 31.64 -3.47 -8.11
C PHE A 468 31.04 -4.58 -7.26
N ILE A 469 29.87 -4.31 -6.70
CA ILE A 469 29.14 -5.23 -5.82
C ILE A 469 27.86 -5.65 -6.53
N LEU A 470 27.67 -6.94 -6.73
CA LEU A 470 26.39 -7.50 -7.16
C LEU A 470 25.44 -7.50 -5.95
N ARG A 471 24.31 -6.81 -6.08
CA ARG A 471 23.21 -6.82 -5.11
C ARG A 471 21.95 -7.39 -5.71
N GLY A 472 21.15 -8.06 -4.89
CA GLY A 472 19.82 -8.53 -5.25
C GLY A 472 18.97 -8.86 -4.02
N ASP A 473 17.70 -9.13 -4.28
CA ASP A 473 16.76 -9.62 -3.29
C ASP A 473 16.67 -11.14 -3.39
N ILE A 474 16.48 -11.83 -2.27
CA ILE A 474 16.25 -13.28 -2.24
C ILE A 474 14.75 -13.53 -2.16
N ILE A 475 14.16 -14.16 -3.19
CA ILE A 475 12.70 -14.33 -3.27
C ILE A 475 12.24 -15.79 -3.11
N SER A 476 13.10 -16.77 -3.39
CA SER A 476 12.84 -18.19 -3.16
C SER A 476 14.13 -18.99 -2.97
N GLY A 477 14.06 -20.32 -3.06
CA GLY A 477 15.23 -21.19 -3.11
C GLY A 477 15.66 -21.77 -1.77
N ASN A 478 14.73 -22.00 -0.83
CA ASN A 478 15.06 -22.60 0.47
C ASN A 478 15.94 -23.86 0.32
N ASP A 479 17.02 -23.90 1.09
CA ASP A 479 18.08 -24.91 1.09
C ASP A 479 18.87 -25.05 -0.22
N ARG A 480 18.78 -24.07 -1.11
CA ARG A 480 19.62 -24.00 -2.31
C ARG A 480 20.86 -23.15 -2.06
N GLN A 481 21.91 -23.50 -2.79
CA GLN A 481 23.19 -22.80 -2.78
C GLN A 481 23.40 -22.12 -4.12
N ALA A 482 24.01 -20.94 -4.07
CA ALA A 482 24.31 -20.14 -5.25
C ALA A 482 25.63 -19.38 -5.07
N GLN A 483 26.32 -19.14 -6.16
CA GLN A 483 27.53 -18.33 -6.19
C GLN A 483 27.66 -17.70 -7.56
N PHE A 484 27.86 -16.38 -7.61
CA PHE A 484 27.99 -15.65 -8.88
C PHE A 484 29.47 -15.51 -9.24
N ILE A 485 29.87 -15.93 -10.43
CA ILE A 485 31.26 -15.87 -10.91
C ILE A 485 31.33 -15.12 -12.24
N ILE A 486 32.52 -14.63 -12.58
CA ILE A 486 32.83 -14.24 -13.95
C ILE A 486 33.49 -15.47 -14.59
N GLU A 487 32.78 -16.15 -15.48
CA GLU A 487 33.22 -17.47 -15.94
C GLU A 487 34.42 -17.39 -16.88
N ASN A 488 34.45 -16.37 -17.75
CA ASN A 488 35.46 -16.20 -18.79
C ASN A 488 35.88 -14.73 -18.96
N ASP A 489 37.02 -14.49 -19.60
CA ASP A 489 37.50 -13.15 -19.95
C ASP A 489 36.53 -12.41 -20.87
N TYR A 490 35.91 -13.12 -21.80
CA TYR A 490 34.91 -12.57 -22.72
C TYR A 490 33.55 -12.28 -22.06
N ASP A 491 33.32 -12.59 -20.80
CA ASP A 491 32.11 -12.16 -20.07
C ASP A 491 32.17 -10.67 -19.67
N ILE A 492 33.34 -10.04 -19.83
CA ILE A 492 33.57 -8.62 -19.62
C ILE A 492 33.69 -7.94 -21.00
N TYR A 493 32.97 -6.84 -21.19
CA TYR A 493 33.19 -5.94 -22.32
C TYR A 493 33.67 -4.59 -21.83
N ALA A 494 34.90 -4.25 -22.19
CA ALA A 494 35.56 -3.02 -21.79
C ALA A 494 36.36 -2.44 -22.96
N VAL A 495 36.37 -1.10 -23.07
CA VAL A 495 36.92 -0.36 -24.20
C VAL A 495 37.92 0.69 -23.69
N GLY A 496 39.06 0.79 -24.36
CA GLY A 496 40.05 1.85 -24.10
C GLY A 496 39.52 3.23 -24.51
N ASN A 497 39.64 4.22 -23.63
CA ASN A 497 39.02 5.54 -23.82
C ASN A 497 39.72 6.40 -24.88
N SER A 498 41.00 6.17 -25.15
CA SER A 498 41.78 7.00 -26.07
C SER A 498 41.72 6.48 -27.50
N PHE A 499 41.78 5.17 -27.68
CA PHE A 499 41.83 4.56 -29.01
C PHE A 499 40.51 3.85 -29.43
N GLY A 500 39.59 3.62 -28.50
CA GLY A 500 38.27 3.04 -28.79
C GLY A 500 38.29 1.53 -29.09
N TYR A 501 39.39 0.82 -28.80
CA TYR A 501 39.47 -0.62 -28.99
C TYR A 501 39.11 -1.38 -27.71
N ALA A 502 38.46 -2.53 -27.87
CA ALA A 502 38.14 -3.40 -26.75
C ALA A 502 39.40 -4.13 -26.23
N VAL A 503 39.47 -4.28 -24.90
CA VAL A 503 40.63 -4.83 -24.20
C VAL A 503 40.27 -6.11 -23.48
N SER A 504 41.17 -7.10 -23.47
CA SER A 504 40.93 -8.34 -22.72
C SER A 504 41.09 -8.09 -21.22
N ALA A 505 40.19 -8.67 -20.43
CA ALA A 505 40.38 -8.76 -19.00
C ALA A 505 41.32 -9.92 -18.66
N VAL A 506 42.24 -9.70 -17.72
CA VAL A 506 43.09 -10.75 -17.17
C VAL A 506 42.68 -11.00 -15.73
N SER A 507 42.46 -12.27 -15.38
CA SER A 507 42.16 -12.67 -14.00
C SER A 507 43.36 -12.45 -13.09
N ALA A 508 43.10 -12.09 -11.84
CA ALA A 508 44.12 -11.98 -10.80
C ALA A 508 43.58 -12.37 -9.42
N GLY A 509 44.49 -12.56 -8.46
CA GLY A 509 44.14 -12.96 -7.11
C GLY A 509 43.89 -14.48 -7.01
N ILE A 510 42.95 -14.87 -6.13
CA ILE A 510 42.66 -16.27 -5.81
C ILE A 510 42.25 -17.02 -7.08
N GLY A 511 42.99 -18.09 -7.42
CA GLY A 511 42.73 -18.93 -8.60
C GLY A 511 43.50 -18.55 -9.88
N GLY A 512 44.06 -17.33 -9.97
CA GLY A 512 45.01 -16.91 -11.02
C GLY A 512 44.56 -17.06 -12.48
N SER A 513 43.33 -17.49 -12.72
CA SER A 513 42.73 -17.89 -13.99
C SER A 513 41.23 -17.63 -13.92
N PHE A 514 40.57 -17.60 -15.08
CA PHE A 514 39.12 -17.65 -15.13
C PHE A 514 38.65 -19.09 -14.82
N PRO A 515 37.54 -19.28 -14.08
CA PRO A 515 36.59 -18.26 -13.61
C PRO A 515 37.13 -17.37 -12.47
N VAL A 516 36.78 -16.07 -12.50
CA VAL A 516 37.04 -15.15 -11.39
C VAL A 516 35.90 -15.25 -10.39
N GLY A 517 36.24 -15.71 -9.19
CA GLY A 517 35.31 -16.20 -8.19
C GLY A 517 35.56 -17.68 -7.93
N SER A 518 35.23 -18.18 -6.75
CA SER A 518 35.31 -19.62 -6.51
C SER A 518 34.12 -20.31 -7.19
N THR A 519 34.29 -21.54 -7.67
CA THR A 519 33.20 -22.42 -8.10
C THR A 519 32.78 -23.40 -7.01
N LEU A 520 33.48 -23.38 -5.87
CA LEU A 520 33.18 -24.22 -4.72
C LEU A 520 32.03 -23.55 -3.95
N LEU A 521 30.91 -24.26 -3.82
CA LEU A 521 29.71 -23.80 -3.10
C LEU A 521 29.90 -23.69 -1.57
N THR A 522 31.08 -24.09 -1.08
CA THR A 522 31.55 -23.86 0.30
C THR A 522 32.65 -22.81 0.37
N GLY A 523 33.02 -22.22 -0.76
CA GLY A 523 34.14 -21.31 -0.93
C GLY A 523 33.77 -19.83 -0.83
N VAL A 524 34.63 -18.99 -1.41
CA VAL A 524 34.58 -17.54 -1.28
C VAL A 524 33.28 -16.97 -1.83
N ASN A 525 32.53 -16.25 -0.99
CA ASN A 525 31.27 -15.59 -1.34
C ASN A 525 30.14 -16.50 -1.81
N ALA A 526 30.18 -17.80 -1.50
CA ALA A 526 29.04 -18.69 -1.71
C ALA A 526 27.85 -18.29 -0.83
N LEU A 527 26.64 -18.61 -1.28
CA LEU A 527 25.38 -18.34 -0.60
C LEU A 527 24.70 -19.67 -0.28
N HIS A 528 24.15 -19.78 0.92
CA HIS A 528 23.17 -20.80 1.30
C HIS A 528 21.87 -20.07 1.61
N ILE A 529 20.87 -20.29 0.76
CA ILE A 529 19.56 -19.70 0.94
C ILE A 529 18.83 -20.53 2.00
N ILE A 530 18.55 -19.92 3.14
CA ILE A 530 17.79 -20.55 4.22
C ILE A 530 16.36 -20.02 4.24
N GLY A 531 15.42 -20.86 4.66
CA GLY A 531 14.00 -20.55 4.67
C GLY A 531 13.65 -19.36 5.57
N GLY A 532 12.43 -18.84 5.36
CA GLY A 532 11.85 -17.87 6.27
C GLY A 532 11.76 -18.40 7.71
N SER A 533 11.64 -17.49 8.67
CA SER A 533 11.43 -17.83 10.08
C SER A 533 10.09 -17.32 10.57
N VAL A 534 9.71 -17.74 11.76
CA VAL A 534 8.53 -17.22 12.45
C VAL A 534 8.88 -16.96 13.90
N VAL A 535 8.44 -15.80 14.41
CA VAL A 535 8.46 -15.51 15.83
C VAL A 535 7.05 -15.70 16.36
N VAL A 536 6.93 -16.50 17.42
CA VAL A 536 5.73 -16.59 18.23
C VAL A 536 6.08 -16.14 19.63
N ALA A 537 5.31 -15.20 20.17
CA ALA A 537 5.52 -14.67 21.50
C ALA A 537 4.19 -14.48 22.23
N LEU A 538 4.23 -14.45 23.56
CA LEU A 538 3.08 -14.00 24.34
C LEU A 538 2.83 -12.53 24.01
N SER A 539 1.59 -12.18 23.69
CA SER A 539 1.26 -10.79 23.41
C SER A 539 1.44 -9.94 24.67
N THR A 540 1.98 -8.73 24.52
CA THR A 540 2.13 -7.79 25.65
C THR A 540 0.79 -7.38 26.27
N ASN A 541 -0.30 -7.57 25.54
CA ASN A 541 -1.67 -7.32 26.00
C ASN A 541 -2.40 -8.61 26.43
N SER A 542 -1.69 -9.73 26.58
CA SER A 542 -2.30 -10.96 27.09
C SER A 542 -2.83 -10.71 28.52
N PRO A 543 -4.07 -11.09 28.85
CA PRO A 543 -4.63 -10.88 30.17
C PRO A 543 -3.82 -11.57 31.27
N SER A 544 -3.57 -10.87 32.38
CA SER A 544 -2.83 -11.39 33.55
C SER A 544 -3.61 -11.35 34.87
N GLY A 545 -4.76 -10.66 34.91
CA GLY A 545 -5.63 -10.62 36.08
C GLY A 545 -6.34 -11.96 36.35
N PRO A 546 -7.02 -12.12 37.49
CA PRO A 546 -7.73 -13.34 37.82
C PRO A 546 -8.86 -13.68 36.81
N LEU A 547 -9.34 -14.91 36.86
CA LEU A 547 -10.48 -15.40 36.10
C LEU A 547 -11.75 -15.39 36.96
N THR A 548 -12.81 -14.70 36.54
CA THR A 548 -14.07 -14.65 37.28
C THR A 548 -14.81 -16.00 37.17
N LYS A 549 -15.25 -16.55 38.30
CA LYS A 549 -16.14 -17.72 38.39
C LYS A 549 -17.40 -17.54 37.54
N GLY A 550 -17.81 -18.56 36.79
CA GLY A 550 -19.01 -18.49 35.92
C GLY A 550 -18.87 -17.60 34.68
N ALA A 551 -17.69 -17.03 34.42
CA ALA A 551 -17.49 -16.17 33.26
C ALA A 551 -17.55 -16.95 31.94
N SER A 552 -18.23 -16.38 30.94
CA SER A 552 -18.30 -16.94 29.59
C SER A 552 -17.35 -16.23 28.62
N ASP A 553 -16.87 -16.93 27.59
CA ASP A 553 -16.08 -16.36 26.48
C ASP A 553 -14.85 -15.52 26.94
N THR A 554 -14.25 -15.92 28.06
CA THR A 554 -13.13 -15.21 28.66
C THR A 554 -11.84 -15.49 27.90
N VAL A 555 -11.11 -14.43 27.54
CA VAL A 555 -9.76 -14.56 26.96
C VAL A 555 -8.82 -15.11 28.02
N LEU A 556 -8.26 -16.28 27.76
CA LEU A 556 -7.36 -17.00 28.67
C LEU A 556 -5.92 -16.56 28.47
N ALA A 557 -5.46 -16.51 27.22
CA ALA A 557 -4.16 -16.01 26.80
C ALA A 557 -4.18 -15.48 25.36
N SER A 558 -3.24 -14.60 25.03
CA SER A 558 -3.09 -14.04 23.69
C SER A 558 -1.65 -14.19 23.19
N ILE A 559 -1.49 -14.60 21.93
CA ILE A 559 -0.18 -14.79 21.28
C ILE A 559 -0.04 -13.92 20.04
N ASP A 560 1.17 -13.41 19.81
CA ASP A 560 1.56 -12.67 18.63
C ASP A 560 2.42 -13.55 17.73
N ILE A 561 2.02 -13.68 16.46
CA ILE A 561 2.73 -14.44 15.44
C ILE A 561 3.21 -13.49 14.34
N ARG A 562 4.51 -13.52 14.04
CA ARG A 562 5.13 -12.71 12.99
C ARG A 562 6.04 -13.56 12.10
N PRO A 563 5.62 -13.87 10.87
CA PRO A 563 6.50 -14.43 9.85
C PRO A 563 7.58 -13.43 9.44
N SER A 564 8.77 -13.95 9.12
CA SER A 564 9.88 -13.20 8.54
C SER A 564 10.40 -13.94 7.32
N GLY A 565 10.58 -13.20 6.24
CA GLY A 565 11.12 -13.71 4.98
C GLY A 565 10.07 -14.15 3.97
N GLN A 566 9.03 -14.87 4.39
CA GLN A 566 8.02 -15.41 3.48
C GLN A 566 6.61 -15.35 4.08
N ASN A 567 5.60 -15.44 3.20
CA ASN A 567 4.23 -15.66 3.64
C ASN A 567 4.07 -17.10 4.11
N LEU A 568 3.50 -17.28 5.29
CA LEU A 568 3.34 -18.59 5.92
C LEU A 568 1.86 -18.93 6.07
N ARG A 569 1.46 -20.11 5.62
CA ARG A 569 0.18 -20.71 5.98
C ARG A 569 0.32 -21.42 7.32
N TRP A 570 -0.49 -21.08 8.30
CA TRP A 570 -0.45 -21.73 9.62
C TRP A 570 -1.36 -22.96 9.61
N ASP A 571 -0.84 -24.13 9.96
CA ASP A 571 -1.57 -25.40 9.82
C ASP A 571 -2.07 -25.95 11.17
N ARG A 572 -1.20 -25.95 12.19
CA ARG A 572 -1.50 -26.50 13.52
C ARG A 572 -0.61 -25.92 14.61
N LEU A 573 -0.99 -26.15 15.85
CA LEU A 573 -0.20 -25.89 17.07
C LEU A 573 -0.51 -26.96 18.12
N THR A 574 0.23 -26.97 19.23
CA THR A 574 -0.11 -27.72 20.44
C THR A 574 -0.61 -26.76 21.51
N ILE A 575 -1.69 -27.13 22.19
CA ILE A 575 -2.32 -26.38 23.29
C ILE A 575 -2.35 -27.27 24.52
N GLU A 576 -2.01 -26.68 25.67
CA GLU A 576 -2.18 -27.26 27.00
C GLU A 576 -2.74 -26.18 27.94
N VAL A 577 -3.60 -26.58 28.86
CA VAL A 577 -4.05 -25.78 30.00
C VAL A 577 -3.54 -26.48 31.25
N ALA A 578 -2.43 -26.00 31.80
CA ALA A 578 -1.87 -26.49 33.06
C ALA A 578 -2.67 -25.94 34.24
N THR A 579 -2.98 -26.79 35.21
CA THR A 579 -3.73 -26.43 36.42
C THR A 579 -2.94 -26.72 37.70
N THR A 580 -3.39 -26.16 38.83
CA THR A 580 -2.91 -26.57 40.16
C THR A 580 -4.07 -27.22 40.92
N ALA A 581 -3.88 -28.42 41.45
CA ALA A 581 -4.92 -29.16 42.17
C ALA A 581 -5.24 -28.55 43.55
N PRO A 582 -6.51 -28.59 44.01
CA PRO A 582 -7.70 -29.04 43.26
C PRO A 582 -8.09 -28.02 42.16
N HIS A 583 -8.61 -28.51 41.04
CA HIS A 583 -9.06 -27.68 39.92
C HIS A 583 -10.42 -28.15 39.40
N THR A 584 -11.21 -27.21 38.92
CA THR A 584 -12.37 -27.46 38.07
C THR A 584 -11.94 -27.33 36.61
N LYS A 585 -12.62 -27.99 35.67
CA LYS A 585 -12.29 -27.84 34.25
C LYS A 585 -13.09 -26.70 33.61
N PHE A 586 -12.59 -26.15 32.51
CA PHE A 586 -13.36 -25.22 31.67
C PHE A 586 -14.57 -25.95 31.04
N LEU A 587 -15.64 -25.22 30.77
CA LEU A 587 -16.86 -25.76 30.18
C LEU A 587 -16.70 -25.97 28.66
N GLY A 588 -17.10 -27.16 28.19
CA GLY A 588 -17.22 -27.47 26.77
C GLY A 588 -15.88 -27.38 26.02
N SER A 589 -15.75 -26.41 25.13
CA SER A 589 -14.58 -26.26 24.25
C SER A 589 -13.91 -24.90 24.38
N LEU A 590 -12.59 -24.87 24.25
CA LEU A 590 -11.82 -23.66 24.05
C LEU A 590 -11.76 -23.30 22.57
N SER A 591 -11.76 -22.00 22.27
CA SER A 591 -11.76 -21.47 20.91
C SER A 591 -10.53 -20.60 20.68
N LEU A 592 -9.76 -20.91 19.63
CA LEU A 592 -8.68 -20.05 19.16
C LEU A 592 -9.22 -19.16 18.04
N ARG A 593 -9.10 -17.83 18.19
CA ARG A 593 -9.62 -16.85 17.22
C ARG A 593 -8.62 -15.74 16.94
N LEU A 594 -8.74 -15.10 15.77
CA LEU A 594 -8.06 -13.84 15.53
C LEU A 594 -8.66 -12.76 16.43
N LYS A 595 -7.86 -11.88 17.02
CA LYS A 595 -8.35 -10.79 17.86
C LYS A 595 -9.36 -9.91 17.09
N GLY A 596 -10.61 -9.88 17.56
CA GLY A 596 -11.71 -9.16 16.91
C GLY A 596 -12.23 -9.79 15.61
N GLY A 597 -11.84 -11.02 15.30
CA GLY A 597 -12.23 -11.74 14.08
C GLY A 597 -12.73 -13.16 14.34
N ASP A 598 -12.75 -13.96 13.29
CA ASP A 598 -13.34 -15.30 13.30
C ASP A 598 -12.50 -16.31 14.08
N ARG A 599 -13.19 -17.36 14.53
CA ARG A 599 -12.60 -18.55 15.13
C ARG A 599 -11.87 -19.39 14.08
N ILE A 600 -10.65 -19.81 14.40
CA ILE A 600 -9.79 -20.60 13.50
C ILE A 600 -9.56 -22.03 14.01
N ALA A 601 -9.75 -22.30 15.30
CA ALA A 601 -9.75 -23.66 15.84
C ALA A 601 -10.65 -23.79 17.08
N THR A 602 -11.02 -25.03 17.38
CA THR A 602 -11.76 -25.39 18.60
C THR A 602 -11.12 -26.65 19.16
N VAL A 603 -10.93 -26.69 20.47
CA VAL A 603 -10.39 -27.84 21.17
C VAL A 603 -11.24 -28.11 22.41
N ASP A 604 -11.49 -29.38 22.69
CA ASP A 604 -12.27 -29.79 23.85
C ASP A 604 -11.50 -29.45 25.14
N ALA A 605 -12.15 -28.77 26.08
CA ALA A 605 -11.50 -28.30 27.30
C ALA A 605 -10.99 -29.44 28.18
N ASP A 606 -11.68 -30.59 28.20
CA ASP A 606 -11.26 -31.75 28.98
C ASP A 606 -9.97 -32.35 28.42
N THR A 607 -9.82 -32.33 27.09
CA THR A 607 -8.64 -32.93 26.43
C THR A 607 -7.35 -32.13 26.63
N VAL A 608 -7.43 -30.81 26.78
CA VAL A 608 -6.23 -29.94 26.94
C VAL A 608 -5.89 -29.64 28.39
N THR A 609 -6.77 -29.96 29.33
CA THR A 609 -6.50 -29.76 30.76
C THR A 609 -5.44 -30.76 31.22
N ASP A 610 -4.31 -30.26 31.69
CA ASP A 610 -3.10 -31.00 32.10
C ASP A 610 -2.52 -31.96 31.03
N HIS A 611 -2.86 -31.74 29.75
CA HIS A 611 -2.40 -32.55 28.63
C HIS A 611 -2.06 -31.66 27.42
N SER A 612 -0.94 -31.94 26.77
CA SER A 612 -0.54 -31.30 25.50
C SER A 612 -1.26 -31.94 24.31
N VAL A 613 -2.11 -31.18 23.62
CA VAL A 613 -2.90 -31.66 22.46
C VAL A 613 -2.54 -30.89 21.20
N THR A 614 -2.11 -31.63 20.16
CA THR A 614 -1.95 -31.06 18.82
C THR A 614 -3.32 -30.74 18.21
N THR A 615 -3.56 -29.46 17.97
CA THR A 615 -4.80 -28.90 17.43
C THR A 615 -4.58 -28.43 15.99
N TYR A 616 -5.32 -29.02 15.05
CA TYR A 616 -5.34 -28.60 13.66
C TYR A 616 -6.29 -27.41 13.48
N LEU A 617 -5.85 -26.42 12.69
CA LEU A 617 -6.68 -25.25 12.43
C LEU A 617 -7.78 -25.61 11.42
N SER A 618 -9.03 -25.37 11.81
CA SER A 618 -10.20 -25.59 10.95
C SER A 618 -10.18 -24.69 9.71
N THR A 619 -9.58 -23.50 9.84
CA THR A 619 -9.30 -22.58 8.74
C THR A 619 -7.87 -22.11 8.87
N ALA A 620 -6.98 -22.60 8.00
CA ALA A 620 -5.55 -22.30 8.02
C ALA A 620 -5.29 -20.89 7.44
N PRO A 621 -4.92 -19.87 8.27
CA PRO A 621 -4.72 -18.52 7.79
C PRO A 621 -3.38 -18.37 7.04
N ILE A 622 -3.35 -17.45 6.08
CA ILE A 622 -2.10 -16.99 5.44
C ILE A 622 -1.61 -15.75 6.18
N LEU A 623 -0.45 -15.89 6.82
CA LEU A 623 0.24 -14.84 7.53
C LEU A 623 1.24 -14.17 6.59
N VAL A 624 0.99 -12.89 6.30
CA VAL A 624 1.86 -12.09 5.42
C VAL A 624 3.19 -11.76 6.10
N ASN A 625 4.30 -11.88 5.34
CA ASN A 625 5.65 -11.55 5.79
C ASN A 625 5.72 -10.17 6.46
N GLY A 626 6.40 -10.10 7.60
CA GLY A 626 6.67 -8.85 8.31
C GLY A 626 5.50 -8.33 9.14
N LYS A 627 4.27 -8.84 8.96
CA LYS A 627 3.07 -8.44 9.70
C LYS A 627 2.86 -9.31 10.94
N THR A 628 2.53 -8.68 12.06
CA THR A 628 2.17 -9.36 13.31
C THR A 628 0.66 -9.60 13.37
N TYR A 629 0.26 -10.80 13.79
CA TYR A 629 -1.12 -11.19 14.01
C TYR A 629 -1.31 -11.63 15.47
N THR A 630 -2.32 -11.08 16.15
CA THR A 630 -2.66 -11.45 17.53
C THR A 630 -3.83 -12.44 17.54
N TYR A 631 -3.62 -13.60 18.15
CA TYR A 631 -4.64 -14.63 18.36
C TYR A 631 -4.97 -14.79 19.83
N GLU A 632 -6.23 -15.04 20.13
CA GLU A 632 -6.77 -15.21 21.49
C GLU A 632 -7.30 -16.64 21.66
N LEU A 633 -6.88 -17.31 22.72
CA LEU A 633 -7.56 -18.51 23.20
C LEU A 633 -8.63 -18.08 24.21
N VAL A 634 -9.88 -18.44 23.95
CA VAL A 634 -11.03 -18.10 24.78
C VAL A 634 -11.74 -19.34 25.31
N GLY A 635 -12.29 -19.25 26.52
CA GLY A 635 -13.03 -20.34 27.17
C GLY A 635 -13.99 -19.84 28.23
N SER A 636 -14.88 -20.72 28.69
CA SER A 636 -15.91 -20.41 29.68
C SER A 636 -15.67 -21.20 30.97
N LEU A 637 -15.82 -20.54 32.11
CA LEU A 637 -15.65 -21.12 33.44
C LEU A 637 -16.97 -21.63 34.00
N SER A 638 -16.91 -22.72 34.78
CA SER A 638 -18.06 -23.24 35.51
C SER A 638 -18.37 -22.44 36.77
N ASP A 639 -19.63 -22.43 37.20
CA ASP A 639 -20.03 -21.94 38.53
C ASP A 639 -19.54 -22.86 39.67
N ALA A 640 -19.04 -24.05 39.35
CA ALA A 640 -18.41 -24.96 40.31
C ALA A 640 -16.95 -24.61 40.65
N VAL A 641 -16.33 -23.70 39.88
CA VAL A 641 -14.95 -23.25 40.08
C VAL A 641 -14.77 -22.65 41.48
N GLN A 642 -13.71 -23.08 42.16
CA GLN A 642 -13.35 -22.59 43.49
C GLN A 642 -12.30 -21.50 43.40
N ALA A 643 -12.30 -20.52 44.32
CA ALA A 643 -11.36 -19.40 44.30
C ALA A 643 -9.86 -19.78 44.42
N SER A 644 -9.55 -21.03 44.76
CA SER A 644 -8.19 -21.59 44.77
C SER A 644 -7.73 -22.13 43.43
N ASP A 645 -8.64 -22.34 42.47
CA ASP A 645 -8.32 -22.91 41.16
C ASP A 645 -7.44 -21.92 40.38
N SER A 646 -6.42 -22.43 39.69
CA SER A 646 -5.55 -21.63 38.83
C SER A 646 -5.23 -22.34 37.53
N TYR A 647 -5.09 -21.55 36.46
CA TYR A 647 -4.89 -22.05 35.09
C TYR A 647 -3.76 -21.30 34.40
N GLN A 648 -2.99 -22.00 33.59
CA GLN A 648 -1.97 -21.45 32.72
C GLN A 648 -2.10 -22.07 31.32
N VAL A 649 -2.24 -21.23 30.30
CA VAL A 649 -2.29 -21.69 28.90
C VAL A 649 -0.87 -21.76 28.34
N ASN A 650 -0.50 -22.90 27.79
CA ASN A 650 0.75 -23.12 27.09
C ASN A 650 0.48 -23.38 25.61
N PHE A 651 1.19 -22.67 24.73
CA PHE A 651 1.19 -22.93 23.29
C PHE A 651 2.56 -23.43 22.86
N SER A 652 2.64 -24.46 22.01
CA SER A 652 3.92 -24.99 21.52
C SER A 652 3.77 -25.63 20.15
N ASN A 653 4.89 -26.08 19.56
CA ASN A 653 4.91 -26.88 18.32
C ASN A 653 4.04 -26.30 17.18
N PHE A 654 4.19 -25.00 16.94
CA PHE A 654 3.53 -24.33 15.82
C PHE A 654 4.12 -24.84 14.51
N HIS A 655 3.24 -25.17 13.57
CA HIS A 655 3.61 -25.67 12.26
C HIS A 655 3.03 -24.80 11.16
N PHE A 656 3.89 -24.34 10.27
CA PHE A 656 3.56 -23.52 9.13
C PHE A 656 4.07 -24.17 7.85
N THR A 657 3.36 -23.95 6.76
CA THR A 657 3.79 -24.29 5.40
C THR A 657 4.03 -23.01 4.63
N VAL A 658 5.09 -22.95 3.82
CA VAL A 658 5.33 -21.80 2.94
C VAL A 658 4.19 -21.73 1.91
N SER A 659 3.59 -20.55 1.76
CA SER A 659 2.40 -20.40 0.91
C SER A 659 2.71 -20.74 -0.55
N GLY A 660 2.06 -21.78 -1.08
CA GLY A 660 2.25 -22.25 -2.47
C GLY A 660 3.39 -23.27 -2.65
N GLU A 661 4.06 -23.70 -1.57
CA GLU A 661 5.17 -24.65 -1.60
C GLU A 661 4.95 -25.83 -0.65
N THR A 662 5.80 -26.86 -0.74
CA THR A 662 5.79 -28.02 0.19
C THR A 662 6.68 -27.82 1.42
N ASN A 663 7.42 -26.72 1.48
CA ASN A 663 8.36 -26.41 2.55
C ASN A 663 7.64 -26.04 3.85
N THR A 664 8.21 -26.41 5.00
CA THR A 664 7.61 -26.17 6.32
C THR A 664 8.53 -25.34 7.22
N VAL A 665 7.93 -24.46 8.02
CA VAL A 665 8.57 -23.71 9.09
C VAL A 665 7.93 -24.11 10.41
N THR A 666 8.72 -24.38 11.45
CA THR A 666 8.21 -24.75 12.76
C THR A 666 8.71 -23.82 13.86
N PHE A 667 7.91 -23.67 14.91
CA PHE A 667 8.32 -23.01 16.15
C PHE A 667 7.96 -23.93 17.31
N ALA A 668 8.97 -24.59 17.87
CA ALA A 668 8.80 -25.64 18.87
C ALA A 668 8.71 -25.11 20.31
N THR A 669 9.30 -23.94 20.60
CA THR A 669 9.39 -23.37 21.94
C THR A 669 8.00 -23.15 22.57
N VAL A 670 7.88 -23.45 23.86
CA VAL A 670 6.66 -23.18 24.63
C VAL A 670 6.51 -21.68 24.86
N VAL A 671 5.34 -21.16 24.52
CA VAL A 671 4.87 -19.81 24.86
C VAL A 671 3.83 -19.95 25.97
N ALA A 672 4.25 -19.71 27.20
CA ALA A 672 3.39 -19.80 28.37
C ALA A 672 2.70 -18.46 28.66
N GLY A 673 1.39 -18.51 28.85
CA GLY A 673 0.62 -17.41 29.43
C GLY A 673 0.93 -17.23 30.92
N PRO A 674 0.41 -16.16 31.55
CA PRO A 674 0.49 -16.01 32.99
C PRO A 674 -0.36 -17.08 33.69
N VAL A 675 0.07 -17.50 34.89
CA VAL A 675 -0.78 -18.30 35.78
C VAL A 675 -1.88 -17.38 36.31
N ARG A 676 -3.14 -17.76 36.12
CA ARG A 676 -4.31 -16.96 36.49
C ARG A 676 -5.15 -17.72 37.51
N ALA A 677 -5.14 -17.23 38.74
CA ALA A 677 -6.05 -17.70 39.78
C ALA A 677 -7.47 -17.25 39.48
N THR A 678 -8.44 -17.96 40.04
CA THR A 678 -9.84 -17.60 39.92
C THR A 678 -10.27 -16.67 41.04
N GLN A 679 -11.37 -15.94 40.82
CA GLN A 679 -11.98 -15.09 41.82
C GLN A 679 -13.50 -15.25 41.80
N GLU A 680 -14.11 -15.06 42.95
CA GLU A 680 -15.56 -14.92 43.07
C GLU A 680 -15.92 -13.44 43.24
N ILE A 681 -16.92 -12.99 42.49
CA ILE A 681 -17.48 -11.66 42.61
C ILE A 681 -18.84 -11.73 43.28
N SER A 682 -19.10 -10.81 44.21
CA SER A 682 -20.31 -10.81 45.02
C SER A 682 -20.84 -9.39 45.23
N LEU A 683 -22.14 -9.30 45.51
CA LEU A 683 -22.82 -8.06 45.86
C LEU A 683 -23.35 -8.17 47.29
N PHE A 684 -22.93 -7.26 48.16
CA PHE A 684 -23.50 -7.13 49.49
C PHE A 684 -24.57 -6.03 49.51
N VAL A 685 -25.76 -6.36 49.99
CA VAL A 685 -26.94 -5.49 49.93
C VAL A 685 -27.52 -5.34 51.33
N ARG A 686 -27.80 -4.10 51.72
CA ARG A 686 -28.39 -3.81 53.02
C ARG A 686 -29.23 -2.55 53.02
N ASN A 687 -30.12 -2.41 53.98
CA ASN A 687 -30.71 -1.11 54.27
C ASN A 687 -29.69 -0.16 54.93
N ASP A 688 -29.75 1.14 54.62
CA ASP A 688 -28.88 2.16 55.23
C ASP A 688 -29.32 2.39 56.69
N PRO A 689 -28.52 1.99 57.70
CA PRO A 689 -28.88 2.17 59.10
C PRO A 689 -28.95 3.65 59.51
N ARG A 690 -28.45 4.58 58.67
CA ARG A 690 -28.53 6.02 58.90
C ARG A 690 -29.88 6.61 58.52
N PHE A 691 -30.77 5.84 57.88
CA PHE A 691 -32.13 6.27 57.62
C PHE A 691 -33.00 6.07 58.88
N THR A 692 -33.34 7.18 59.55
CA THR A 692 -34.00 7.17 60.87
C THR A 692 -35.41 7.74 60.89
N ALA A 693 -36.02 8.02 59.74
CA ALA A 693 -37.37 8.56 59.70
C ALA A 693 -38.37 7.51 60.20
N ALA A 694 -39.12 7.85 61.25
CA ALA A 694 -40.17 6.99 61.82
C ALA A 694 -41.55 7.30 61.24
N SER A 695 -41.79 8.55 60.80
CA SER A 695 -43.03 8.95 60.15
C SER A 695 -42.82 10.00 59.06
N ILE A 696 -43.80 10.13 58.15
CA ILE A 696 -43.87 11.16 57.10
C ILE A 696 -45.28 11.77 57.01
N PRO A 697 -45.43 13.03 56.58
CA PRO A 697 -46.74 13.63 56.39
C PRO A 697 -47.56 12.97 55.28
N ALA A 698 -48.85 12.76 55.51
CA ALA A 698 -49.81 12.39 54.48
C ALA A 698 -49.96 13.53 53.44
N GLY A 699 -49.96 13.19 52.15
CA GLY A 699 -49.97 14.16 51.05
C GLY A 699 -48.59 14.54 50.49
N LYS A 700 -47.50 14.15 51.16
CA LYS A 700 -46.14 14.54 50.78
C LYS A 700 -45.71 13.90 49.46
N VAL A 701 -45.27 14.73 48.53
CA VAL A 701 -44.64 14.32 47.27
C VAL A 701 -43.15 14.03 47.51
N ARG A 702 -42.63 12.96 46.92
CA ARG A 702 -41.25 12.48 47.00
C ARG A 702 -40.79 12.23 48.44
N ALA A 703 -41.68 11.72 49.28
CA ALA A 703 -41.36 11.32 50.64
C ALA A 703 -40.37 10.16 50.63
N LYS A 704 -39.27 10.29 51.38
CA LYS A 704 -38.27 9.24 51.52
C LYS A 704 -38.71 8.24 52.58
N ILE A 705 -38.86 6.98 52.19
CA ILE A 705 -39.37 5.89 53.03
C ILE A 705 -38.32 4.77 53.24
N GLY A 706 -37.14 4.90 52.64
CA GLY A 706 -36.03 3.98 52.85
C GLY A 706 -34.80 4.36 52.05
N ARG A 707 -33.70 3.62 52.26
CA ARG A 707 -32.50 3.69 51.44
C ARG A 707 -31.76 2.36 51.43
N LEU A 708 -31.45 1.85 50.24
CA LEU A 708 -30.70 0.61 50.03
C LEU A 708 -29.24 0.93 49.70
N LEU A 709 -28.30 0.23 50.34
CA LEU A 709 -26.87 0.29 50.06
C LEU A 709 -26.45 -1.00 49.33
N LEU A 710 -25.84 -0.83 48.17
CA LEU A 710 -25.34 -1.91 47.33
C LEU A 710 -23.82 -1.77 47.21
N LYS A 711 -23.08 -2.78 47.70
CA LYS A 711 -21.62 -2.82 47.69
C LYS A 711 -21.10 -3.97 46.84
N ALA A 712 -20.37 -3.65 45.79
CA ALA A 712 -19.67 -4.64 44.98
C ALA A 712 -18.39 -5.12 45.68
N SER A 713 -18.06 -6.41 45.56
CA SER A 713 -16.74 -6.92 45.94
C SER A 713 -15.62 -6.32 45.07
N PRO A 714 -14.34 -6.47 45.45
CA PRO A 714 -13.23 -6.29 44.51
C PRO A 714 -13.34 -7.28 43.33
N GLY A 715 -12.71 -6.95 42.20
CA GLY A 715 -12.63 -7.84 41.02
C GLY A 715 -13.05 -7.12 39.73
N GLU A 716 -14.34 -6.84 39.58
CA GLU A 716 -14.88 -6.10 38.44
C GLU A 716 -16.14 -5.30 38.82
N ASP A 717 -16.59 -4.43 37.92
CA ASP A 717 -17.85 -3.72 38.01
C ASP A 717 -19.04 -4.69 37.98
N ILE A 718 -20.07 -4.45 38.80
CA ILE A 718 -21.31 -5.25 38.82
C ILE A 718 -22.45 -4.43 38.22
N LYS A 719 -23.15 -4.99 37.24
CA LYS A 719 -24.39 -4.41 36.70
C LYS A 719 -25.60 -5.02 37.42
N ILE A 720 -26.43 -4.14 37.97
CA ILE A 720 -27.69 -4.47 38.63
C ILE A 720 -28.80 -4.40 37.60
N ASP A 721 -29.43 -5.54 37.30
CA ASP A 721 -30.52 -5.60 36.34
C ASP A 721 -31.84 -5.25 36.99
N GLU A 722 -32.19 -5.95 38.08
CA GLU A 722 -33.47 -5.82 38.77
C GLU A 722 -33.29 -5.88 40.29
N VAL A 723 -34.01 -5.02 41.00
CA VAL A 723 -34.22 -5.10 42.46
C VAL A 723 -35.69 -5.38 42.73
N VAL A 724 -35.99 -6.39 43.53
CA VAL A 724 -37.34 -6.74 43.95
C VAL A 724 -37.52 -6.38 45.43
N LEU A 725 -38.56 -5.61 45.73
CA LEU A 725 -38.96 -5.28 47.10
C LEU A 725 -40.34 -5.87 47.40
N GLU A 726 -40.46 -6.53 48.55
CA GLU A 726 -41.71 -7.09 49.06
C GLU A 726 -42.23 -6.22 50.20
N PRO A 727 -43.51 -5.80 50.19
CA PRO A 727 -44.08 -5.04 51.30
C PRO A 727 -44.17 -5.89 52.57
N ILE A 728 -43.95 -5.28 53.73
CA ILE A 728 -44.12 -5.90 55.06
C ILE A 728 -45.33 -5.29 55.75
N GLY A 729 -46.15 -6.14 56.40
CA GLY A 729 -47.29 -5.71 57.21
C GLY A 729 -48.63 -5.76 56.48
N SER A 730 -49.68 -5.25 57.13
CA SER A 730 -51.08 -5.34 56.67
C SER A 730 -51.58 -4.12 55.91
N SER A 731 -50.80 -3.03 55.84
CA SER A 731 -51.12 -1.80 55.10
C SER A 731 -50.22 -1.68 53.86
N PRO A 732 -50.56 -2.33 52.74
CA PRO A 732 -49.67 -2.34 51.59
C PRO A 732 -49.57 -0.95 50.96
N VAL A 733 -48.38 -0.57 50.50
CA VAL A 733 -48.13 0.70 49.77
C VAL A 733 -48.77 0.62 48.39
N ILE A 734 -50.08 0.88 48.28
CA ILE A 734 -50.87 0.72 47.06
C ILE A 734 -51.58 1.99 46.62
N TYR A 735 -51.88 2.07 45.33
CA TYR A 735 -52.53 3.22 44.72
C TYR A 735 -53.91 3.53 45.31
N SER A 736 -54.72 2.51 45.58
CA SER A 736 -56.03 2.68 46.22
C SER A 736 -55.96 3.16 47.67
N HIS A 737 -54.81 3.01 48.34
CA HIS A 737 -54.55 3.54 49.69
C HIS A 737 -53.81 4.87 49.65
N GLY A 738 -53.80 5.54 48.50
CA GLY A 738 -53.30 6.90 48.39
C GLY A 738 -51.80 7.04 48.14
N PHE A 739 -51.11 5.96 47.74
CA PHE A 739 -49.70 6.01 47.34
C PHE A 739 -49.53 6.07 45.82
N SER A 740 -48.60 6.86 45.31
CA SER A 740 -48.27 6.88 43.89
C SER A 740 -46.78 7.10 43.69
N ASN A 741 -46.30 6.86 42.46
CA ASN A 741 -44.91 7.14 42.08
C ASN A 741 -43.86 6.52 43.03
N LEU A 742 -44.05 5.26 43.43
CA LEU A 742 -43.06 4.53 44.22
C LEU A 742 -41.78 4.38 43.39
N LYS A 743 -40.67 4.90 43.87
CA LYS A 743 -39.45 5.11 43.09
C LYS A 743 -38.22 4.58 43.80
N LEU A 744 -37.39 3.83 43.08
CA LEU A 744 -36.05 3.42 43.48
C LEU A 744 -35.05 3.81 42.38
N GLY A 745 -34.03 4.57 42.75
CA GLY A 745 -33.09 5.11 41.76
C GLY A 745 -33.81 5.96 40.70
N ASN A 746 -33.72 5.57 39.43
CA ASN A 746 -34.39 6.25 38.32
C ASN A 746 -35.71 5.61 37.90
N VAL A 747 -36.09 4.46 38.47
CA VAL A 747 -37.28 3.69 38.08
C VAL A 747 -38.45 4.06 38.97
N THR A 748 -39.62 4.34 38.37
CA THR A 748 -40.84 4.74 39.09
C THR A 748 -42.00 3.82 38.73
N ILE A 749 -42.68 3.30 39.74
CA ILE A 749 -43.95 2.58 39.65
C ILE A 749 -45.06 3.59 39.96
N VAL A 750 -45.74 4.06 38.91
CA VAL A 750 -46.74 5.13 39.01
C VAL A 750 -47.94 4.71 39.87
N SER A 751 -48.39 3.46 39.71
CA SER A 751 -49.55 2.89 40.43
C SER A 751 -49.14 1.60 41.16
N PRO A 752 -48.66 1.69 42.41
CA PRO A 752 -48.28 0.52 43.22
C PRO A 752 -49.47 -0.41 43.50
N SER A 753 -49.31 -1.72 43.40
CA SER A 753 -50.41 -2.71 43.41
C SER A 753 -50.44 -3.70 44.59
N GLY A 754 -49.43 -3.71 45.47
CA GLY A 754 -49.50 -4.43 46.76
C GLY A 754 -48.76 -5.76 46.80
N GLY A 755 -48.33 -6.31 45.67
CA GLY A 755 -47.43 -7.47 45.60
C GLY A 755 -45.95 -7.07 45.56
N SER A 756 -45.13 -7.90 44.93
CA SER A 756 -43.71 -7.62 44.67
C SER A 756 -43.52 -6.39 43.78
N TYR A 757 -42.67 -5.45 44.20
CA TYR A 757 -42.29 -4.29 43.41
C TYR A 757 -40.95 -4.53 42.72
N ARG A 758 -40.97 -4.56 41.39
CA ARG A 758 -39.78 -4.84 40.56
C ARG A 758 -39.23 -3.55 39.98
N PHE A 759 -37.95 -3.29 40.22
CA PHE A 759 -37.24 -2.10 39.74
C PHE A 759 -36.11 -2.51 38.80
N PRO A 760 -36.31 -2.46 37.47
CA PRO A 760 -35.25 -2.70 36.48
C PRO A 760 -34.24 -1.54 36.43
N LEU A 761 -33.36 -1.45 37.43
CA LEU A 761 -32.48 -0.28 37.61
C LEU A 761 -31.46 -0.10 36.48
N SER A 762 -30.91 -1.19 35.93
CA SER A 762 -29.85 -1.16 34.91
C SER A 762 -28.65 -0.27 35.27
N VAL A 763 -28.24 -0.28 36.54
CA VAL A 763 -27.14 0.56 37.06
C VAL A 763 -25.86 -0.24 37.25
N THR A 764 -24.69 0.39 37.12
CA THR A 764 -23.39 -0.24 37.40
C THR A 764 -22.84 0.24 38.73
N ILE A 765 -22.42 -0.70 39.57
CA ILE A 765 -21.67 -0.48 40.80
C ILE A 765 -20.20 -0.80 40.49
N PRO A 766 -19.30 0.21 40.49
CA PRO A 766 -17.88 -0.04 40.30
C PRO A 766 -17.29 -0.98 41.36
N ALA A 767 -16.28 -1.76 40.96
CA ALA A 767 -15.60 -2.69 41.85
C ALA A 767 -15.19 -2.03 43.18
N ASN A 768 -15.40 -2.72 44.30
CA ASN A 768 -15.06 -2.26 45.65
C ASN A 768 -15.70 -0.90 46.05
N ARG A 769 -16.83 -0.51 45.45
CA ARG A 769 -17.60 0.68 45.84
C ARG A 769 -18.97 0.31 46.40
N GLU A 770 -19.49 1.20 47.25
CA GLU A 770 -20.86 1.14 47.79
C GLU A 770 -21.64 2.36 47.29
N TYR A 771 -22.86 2.13 46.79
CA TYR A 771 -23.78 3.18 46.36
C TYR A 771 -25.12 3.05 47.09
N GLY A 772 -25.72 4.19 47.41
CA GLY A 772 -27.01 4.25 48.11
C GLY A 772 -28.14 4.72 47.20
N TYR A 773 -29.24 3.99 47.19
CA TYR A 773 -30.45 4.26 46.41
C TYR A 773 -31.63 4.56 47.33
N ASP A 774 -32.16 5.77 47.24
CA ASP A 774 -33.30 6.21 48.03
C ASP A 774 -34.59 5.61 47.49
N LEU A 775 -35.43 5.11 48.41
CA LEU A 775 -36.79 4.67 48.14
C LEU A 775 -37.73 5.83 48.45
N LEU A 776 -38.41 6.34 47.42
CA LEU A 776 -39.28 7.51 47.48
C LEU A 776 -40.72 7.12 47.11
N VAL A 777 -41.70 7.84 47.65
CA VAL A 777 -43.11 7.67 47.28
C VAL A 777 -43.84 9.01 47.36
N ASP A 778 -44.90 9.17 46.58
CA ASP A 778 -45.88 10.23 46.75
C ASP A 778 -47.06 9.69 47.57
N SER A 779 -47.47 10.42 48.60
CA SER A 779 -48.62 10.08 49.43
C SER A 779 -49.77 11.06 49.22
N SER A 780 -50.97 10.69 49.66
CA SER A 780 -52.17 11.55 49.67
C SER A 780 -52.81 11.52 51.06
N PHE A 781 -53.91 12.23 51.30
CA PHE A 781 -54.58 12.12 52.60
C PHE A 781 -55.20 10.72 52.84
N ALA A 782 -55.43 9.93 51.80
CA ALA A 782 -55.96 8.57 51.94
C ALA A 782 -54.95 7.56 52.52
N SER A 783 -53.66 7.91 52.55
CA SER A 783 -52.63 7.06 53.15
C SER A 783 -52.42 7.29 54.64
N ASP A 784 -53.19 8.19 55.27
CA ASP A 784 -53.12 8.43 56.72
C ASP A 784 -53.29 7.14 57.53
N GLY A 785 -52.42 6.93 58.51
CA GLY A 785 -52.32 5.71 59.32
C GLY A 785 -51.64 4.51 58.64
N SER A 786 -51.26 4.60 57.36
CA SER A 786 -50.57 3.51 56.65
C SER A 786 -49.11 3.40 57.08
N VAL A 787 -48.54 2.18 57.05
CA VAL A 787 -47.12 1.95 57.34
C VAL A 787 -46.41 1.46 56.09
N ALA A 788 -45.41 2.22 55.63
CA ALA A 788 -44.54 1.81 54.54
C ALA A 788 -43.32 1.07 55.07
N GLN A 789 -43.22 -0.22 54.78
CA GLN A 789 -42.06 -1.04 55.12
C GLN A 789 -41.87 -2.13 54.04
N PHE A 790 -40.61 -2.45 53.74
CA PHE A 790 -40.26 -3.41 52.69
C PHE A 790 -39.16 -4.36 53.16
N THR A 791 -39.15 -5.57 52.63
CA THR A 791 -38.00 -6.47 52.64
C THR A 791 -37.45 -6.66 51.23
N ILE A 792 -36.18 -7.01 51.10
CA ILE A 792 -35.56 -7.27 49.80
C ILE A 792 -35.98 -8.66 49.34
N GLY A 793 -36.80 -8.74 48.28
CA GLY A 793 -37.28 -10.00 47.70
C GLY A 793 -36.26 -10.70 46.79
N GLY A 794 -35.29 -9.95 46.26
CA GLY A 794 -34.24 -10.48 45.41
C GLY A 794 -33.52 -9.40 44.61
N ILE A 795 -32.29 -9.68 44.17
CA ILE A 795 -31.56 -8.85 43.21
C ILE A 795 -30.99 -9.75 42.12
N THR A 796 -31.22 -9.36 40.86
CA THR A 796 -30.54 -9.97 39.70
C THR A 796 -29.43 -9.04 39.25
N ALA A 797 -28.21 -9.57 39.17
CA ALA A 797 -27.03 -8.82 38.78
C ALA A 797 -26.02 -9.72 38.06
N HIS A 798 -25.20 -9.10 37.20
CA HIS A 798 -24.11 -9.76 36.49
C HIS A 798 -22.81 -8.96 36.55
N GLY A 799 -21.67 -9.65 36.46
CA GLY A 799 -20.38 -9.02 36.24
C GLY A 799 -20.38 -8.30 34.90
N LYS A 800 -19.97 -7.04 34.87
CA LYS A 800 -20.07 -6.20 33.66
C LYS A 800 -19.14 -6.67 32.53
N THR A 801 -17.99 -7.26 32.87
CA THR A 801 -17.01 -7.74 31.90
C THR A 801 -17.14 -9.25 31.70
N SER A 802 -17.29 -10.01 32.78
CA SER A 802 -17.37 -11.48 32.73
C SER A 802 -18.73 -12.03 32.28
N GLY A 803 -19.80 -11.25 32.45
CA GLY A 803 -21.17 -11.74 32.29
C GLY A 803 -21.63 -12.73 33.37
N ALA A 804 -20.77 -13.03 34.35
CA ALA A 804 -21.06 -14.03 35.39
C ALA A 804 -22.23 -13.59 36.27
N LEU A 805 -23.09 -14.53 36.64
CA LEU A 805 -24.15 -14.31 37.63
C LEU A 805 -23.53 -13.98 39.00
N ILE A 806 -24.10 -13.00 39.70
CA ILE A 806 -23.55 -12.52 40.97
C ILE A 806 -24.20 -13.24 42.15
N SER A 807 -23.35 -13.74 43.05
CA SER A 807 -23.76 -14.15 44.40
C SER A 807 -24.13 -12.92 45.22
N VAL A 808 -25.40 -12.80 45.63
CA VAL A 808 -25.90 -11.69 46.45
C VAL A 808 -26.00 -12.11 47.91
N THR A 809 -25.40 -11.33 48.80
CA THR A 809 -25.48 -11.51 50.26
C THR A 809 -26.24 -10.34 50.87
N TYR A 810 -27.20 -10.64 51.74
CA TYR A 810 -28.03 -9.63 52.38
C TYR A 810 -27.61 -9.37 53.83
N GLY A 811 -27.67 -8.10 54.25
CA GLY A 811 -27.52 -7.70 55.64
C GLY A 811 -28.65 -6.76 56.04
N ASN A 812 -29.43 -7.11 57.08
CA ASN A 812 -30.62 -6.36 57.49
C ASN A 812 -31.60 -6.09 56.32
N GLU A 813 -32.34 -7.13 55.94
CA GLU A 813 -33.19 -7.18 54.76
C GLU A 813 -34.44 -6.28 54.84
N GLN A 814 -34.81 -5.79 56.03
CA GLN A 814 -36.01 -4.98 56.23
C GLN A 814 -35.70 -3.48 56.33
N THR A 815 -36.46 -2.65 55.62
CA THR A 815 -36.41 -1.20 55.80
C THR A 815 -36.99 -0.84 57.17
N THR A 816 -36.63 0.36 57.67
CA THR A 816 -37.35 0.98 58.78
C THR A 816 -38.83 1.10 58.44
N ALA A 817 -39.72 0.82 59.39
CA ALA A 817 -41.15 1.07 59.23
C ALA A 817 -41.43 2.57 59.30
N VAL A 818 -42.04 3.13 58.26
CA VAL A 818 -42.37 4.56 58.18
C VAL A 818 -43.88 4.74 58.22
N VAL A 819 -44.38 5.36 59.29
CA VAL A 819 -45.81 5.66 59.45
C VAL A 819 -46.18 6.91 58.65
N VAL A 820 -47.26 6.87 57.90
CA VAL A 820 -47.80 8.06 57.23
C VAL A 820 -48.86 8.68 58.11
N GLU A 821 -48.67 9.92 58.52
CA GLU A 821 -49.56 10.60 59.46
C GLU A 821 -50.02 11.93 58.89
N ARG A 822 -51.33 12.19 58.96
CA ARG A 822 -51.88 13.49 58.61
C ARG A 822 -51.53 14.50 59.69
N SER A 823 -51.04 15.65 59.26
CA SER A 823 -50.78 16.79 60.14
C SER A 823 -52.12 17.36 60.63
N VAL A 824 -52.35 17.38 61.94
CA VAL A 824 -53.58 17.88 62.56
C VAL A 824 -53.23 18.91 63.63
N LEU A 825 -53.89 20.07 63.57
CA LEU A 825 -53.89 21.09 64.61
C LEU A 825 -55.24 21.06 65.35
N THR A 826 -55.23 20.69 66.61
CA THR A 826 -56.41 20.78 67.47
C THR A 826 -56.38 22.09 68.25
N VAL A 827 -57.49 22.83 68.24
CA VAL A 827 -57.69 24.04 69.02
C VAL A 827 -58.73 23.77 70.10
N SER A 828 -58.44 24.18 71.33
CA SER A 828 -59.33 23.98 72.48
C SER A 828 -59.32 25.19 73.41
N PRO A 829 -60.34 25.38 74.28
CA PRO A 829 -60.32 26.45 75.27
C PRO A 829 -59.08 26.38 76.18
N ASP A 830 -58.50 27.53 76.52
CA ASP A 830 -57.53 27.60 77.63
C ASP A 830 -58.31 27.59 78.94
N THR A 831 -58.43 26.44 79.59
CA THR A 831 -59.16 26.31 80.86
C THR A 831 -58.51 27.07 82.02
N THR A 832 -57.29 27.60 81.84
CA THR A 832 -56.62 28.47 82.82
C THR A 832 -56.92 29.95 82.60
N PHE A 833 -57.59 30.30 81.50
CA PHE A 833 -58.09 31.66 81.28
C PHE A 833 -59.45 31.80 81.96
N THR A 834 -59.48 32.46 83.13
CA THR A 834 -60.68 32.50 83.98
C THR A 834 -61.77 33.44 83.50
N GLY A 835 -61.51 34.31 82.50
CA GLY A 835 -62.42 35.41 82.16
C GLY A 835 -62.77 36.28 83.38
N GLY A 836 -63.63 37.29 83.21
CA GLY A 836 -64.12 38.13 84.31
C GLY A 836 -63.70 39.59 84.23
N THR A 837 -63.51 40.27 85.36
CA THR A 837 -63.23 41.72 85.41
C THR A 837 -61.74 42.03 85.26
N ALA A 838 -61.37 42.96 84.36
CA ALA A 838 -59.99 43.42 84.19
C ALA A 838 -59.89 44.94 84.29
N THR A 839 -58.81 45.46 84.90
CA THR A 839 -58.56 46.91 84.92
C THR A 839 -57.97 47.39 83.59
N THR A 840 -58.24 48.64 83.22
CA THR A 840 -57.64 49.27 82.04
C THR A 840 -56.11 49.35 82.16
N GLY A 841 -55.40 49.26 81.03
CA GLY A 841 -53.94 49.28 81.04
C GLY A 841 -53.28 48.68 79.80
N ARG A 842 -51.96 48.53 79.87
CA ARG A 842 -51.18 47.86 78.82
C ARG A 842 -51.16 46.35 79.02
N ASN A 843 -51.18 45.61 77.92
CA ASN A 843 -51.10 44.15 77.91
C ASN A 843 -52.17 43.49 78.78
N VAL A 844 -53.44 43.79 78.51
CA VAL A 844 -54.56 43.08 79.11
C VAL A 844 -54.93 41.86 78.26
N PRO A 845 -54.96 40.63 78.82
CA PRO A 845 -55.42 39.46 78.11
C PRO A 845 -56.95 39.47 77.99
N VAL A 846 -57.46 39.28 76.77
CA VAL A 846 -58.90 39.34 76.46
C VAL A 846 -59.45 38.03 75.89
N ALA A 847 -58.59 37.06 75.60
CA ALA A 847 -58.96 35.73 75.13
C ALA A 847 -57.85 34.71 75.40
N GLY A 848 -58.21 33.44 75.59
CA GLY A 848 -57.27 32.33 75.77
C GLY A 848 -57.71 31.05 75.06
N PHE A 849 -56.76 30.36 74.43
CA PHE A 849 -56.96 29.05 73.80
C PHE A 849 -55.66 28.24 73.80
N THR A 850 -55.78 26.93 73.64
CA THR A 850 -54.65 26.00 73.51
C THR A 850 -54.63 25.45 72.09
N VAL A 851 -53.44 25.35 71.51
CA VAL A 851 -53.20 24.68 70.24
C VAL A 851 -52.30 23.47 70.47
N THR A 852 -52.66 22.34 69.85
CA THR A 852 -51.90 21.10 69.90
C THR A 852 -51.62 20.64 68.47
N ALA A 853 -50.35 20.50 68.11
CA ALA A 853 -49.93 19.94 66.84
C ALA A 853 -49.72 18.42 66.96
N SER A 854 -50.15 17.68 65.95
CA SER A 854 -49.96 16.22 65.83
C SER A 854 -49.70 15.84 64.37
N GLY A 855 -49.16 14.65 64.14
CA GLY A 855 -48.69 14.17 62.83
C GLY A 855 -47.17 14.18 62.72
N ALA A 856 -46.65 14.10 61.49
CA ALA A 856 -45.24 13.79 61.23
C ALA A 856 -44.34 14.99 60.87
N GLU A 857 -44.83 16.24 61.00
CA GLU A 857 -44.04 17.43 60.69
C GLU A 857 -44.41 18.63 61.58
N ASP A 858 -43.52 19.63 61.57
CA ASP A 858 -43.77 20.93 62.17
C ASP A 858 -44.91 21.67 61.44
N ILE A 859 -45.89 22.18 62.21
CA ILE A 859 -47.04 22.93 61.72
C ILE A 859 -46.82 24.41 61.98
N GLN A 860 -46.71 25.22 60.92
CA GLN A 860 -46.66 26.68 61.04
C GLN A 860 -48.08 27.26 61.00
N LEU A 861 -48.41 28.09 61.98
CA LEU A 861 -49.65 28.86 62.00
C LEU A 861 -49.48 30.14 61.17
N SER A 862 -49.95 30.13 59.92
CA SER A 862 -49.79 31.23 58.97
C SER A 862 -50.87 32.33 59.12
N GLY A 863 -51.96 32.03 59.81
CA GLY A 863 -53.05 32.97 60.09
C GLY A 863 -53.99 32.50 61.20
N LEU A 864 -54.41 33.39 62.07
CA LEU A 864 -55.46 33.18 63.05
C LEU A 864 -56.40 34.38 62.99
N THR A 865 -57.68 34.14 62.66
CA THR A 865 -58.67 35.21 62.48
C THR A 865 -59.63 35.23 63.67
N PHE A 866 -59.65 36.35 64.38
CA PHE A 866 -60.54 36.57 65.51
C PHE A 866 -61.67 37.51 65.14
N ILE A 867 -62.91 37.16 65.47
CA ILE A 867 -64.08 38.03 65.34
C ILE A 867 -64.69 38.28 66.72
N ASP A 868 -65.53 39.30 66.83
CA ASP A 868 -66.33 39.52 68.02
C ASP A 868 -67.35 38.38 68.18
N ALA A 869 -67.43 37.79 69.36
CA ALA A 869 -68.46 36.81 69.71
C ALA A 869 -69.82 37.53 69.93
N PRO A 870 -70.96 36.82 69.77
CA PRO A 870 -72.27 37.39 70.05
C PRO A 870 -72.35 37.99 71.47
N GLY A 871 -72.77 39.24 71.56
CA GLY A 871 -72.87 39.98 72.83
C GLY A 871 -71.60 40.73 73.27
N SER A 872 -70.52 40.71 72.48
CA SER A 872 -69.36 41.56 72.75
C SER A 872 -69.63 43.03 72.42
N SER A 873 -69.08 43.94 73.23
CA SER A 873 -69.06 45.38 72.96
C SER A 873 -68.28 45.75 71.68
N GLY A 874 -67.38 44.88 71.22
CA GLY A 874 -66.64 45.04 69.97
C GLY A 874 -65.24 45.62 70.15
N LEU A 875 -64.24 44.92 69.63
CA LEU A 875 -62.83 45.29 69.81
C LEU A 875 -62.37 46.29 68.73
N SER A 876 -62.32 47.58 69.05
CA SER A 876 -61.94 48.66 68.12
C SER A 876 -61.07 49.76 68.75
N VAL A 877 -60.18 50.36 67.96
CA VAL A 877 -59.40 51.56 68.37
C VAL A 877 -60.30 52.70 68.81
N THR A 878 -61.42 52.92 68.12
CA THR A 878 -62.36 54.00 68.47
C THR A 878 -63.04 53.79 69.82
N ARG A 879 -63.06 52.54 70.31
CA ARG A 879 -63.56 52.17 71.65
C ARG A 879 -62.46 52.15 72.72
N GLY A 880 -61.20 52.35 72.33
CA GLY A 880 -60.06 52.39 73.26
C GLY A 880 -59.16 51.15 73.25
N TYR A 881 -59.33 50.22 72.30
CA TYR A 881 -58.50 49.01 72.18
C TYR A 881 -57.41 49.16 71.12
N ALA A 882 -56.16 48.87 71.46
CA ALA A 882 -55.02 48.94 70.54
C ALA A 882 -54.05 47.77 70.70
N SER A 883 -53.14 47.59 69.74
CA SER A 883 -52.02 46.63 69.84
C SER A 883 -52.45 45.19 70.15
N MET A 884 -53.44 44.67 69.43
CA MET A 884 -53.85 43.27 69.54
C MET A 884 -52.72 42.34 69.10
N ARG A 885 -52.30 41.42 69.97
CA ARG A 885 -51.22 40.48 69.67
C ARG A 885 -51.42 39.13 70.34
N LEU A 886 -50.83 38.11 69.74
CA LEU A 886 -50.83 36.75 70.26
C LEU A 886 -49.61 36.51 71.15
N VAL A 887 -49.83 36.04 72.38
CA VAL A 887 -48.77 35.83 73.38
C VAL A 887 -48.82 34.40 73.89
N ASP A 888 -47.65 33.78 74.01
CA ASP A 888 -47.50 32.49 74.68
C ASP A 888 -47.73 32.68 76.19
N ALA A 889 -48.77 32.04 76.71
CA ALA A 889 -49.18 32.20 78.10
C ALA A 889 -48.16 31.66 79.11
N THR A 890 -47.26 30.78 78.70
CA THR A 890 -46.22 30.20 79.56
C THR A 890 -45.00 31.13 79.64
N THR A 891 -44.60 31.72 78.51
CA THR A 891 -43.35 32.49 78.42
C THR A 891 -43.54 34.01 78.43
N GLY A 892 -44.76 34.49 78.17
CA GLY A 892 -45.08 35.92 78.05
C GLY A 892 -44.58 36.57 76.75
N TYR A 893 -43.93 35.81 75.85
CA TYR A 893 -43.44 36.32 74.58
C TYR A 893 -44.53 36.37 73.51
N THR A 894 -44.46 37.39 72.66
CA THR A 894 -45.31 37.47 71.46
C THR A 894 -44.95 36.37 70.47
N ARG A 895 -45.96 35.66 69.96
CA ARG A 895 -45.85 34.54 69.02
C ARG A 895 -46.61 34.83 67.73
N GLY A 896 -46.44 36.01 67.16
CA GLY A 896 -47.20 36.42 66.00
C GLY A 896 -47.03 37.89 65.63
N SER A 897 -47.76 38.32 64.61
CA SER A 897 -47.90 39.73 64.27
C SER A 897 -48.73 40.49 65.31
N THR A 898 -48.51 41.80 65.37
CA THR A 898 -49.32 42.72 66.18
C THR A 898 -50.20 43.56 65.26
N ILE A 899 -51.49 43.64 65.57
CA ILE A 899 -52.44 44.53 64.93
C ILE A 899 -52.50 45.80 65.77
N SER A 900 -51.91 46.89 65.27
CA SER A 900 -51.91 48.17 65.96
C SER A 900 -53.33 48.71 66.15
N SER A 901 -54.20 48.48 65.16
CA SER A 901 -55.53 49.06 65.07
C SER A 901 -56.58 47.97 64.82
N PRO A 902 -57.02 47.26 65.87
CA PRO A 902 -57.99 46.21 65.70
C PRO A 902 -59.38 46.77 65.36
N VAL A 903 -60.19 45.95 64.69
CA VAL A 903 -61.52 46.30 64.16
C VAL A 903 -62.60 45.39 64.71
N SER A 904 -63.81 45.94 64.90
CA SER A 904 -64.99 45.17 65.31
C SER A 904 -65.78 44.67 64.10
N GLY A 905 -66.58 43.61 64.31
CA GLY A 905 -67.50 43.05 63.31
C GLY A 905 -66.92 41.91 62.46
N SER A 906 -67.66 41.55 61.41
CA SER A 906 -67.44 40.33 60.62
C SER A 906 -66.15 40.30 59.79
N GLY A 907 -65.46 41.44 59.63
CA GLY A 907 -64.18 41.53 58.94
C GLY A 907 -63.00 40.91 59.72
N GLY A 908 -63.12 40.80 61.05
CA GLY A 908 -62.18 40.13 61.92
C GLY A 908 -60.77 40.75 62.00
N ASN A 909 -59.97 40.19 62.90
CA ASN A 909 -58.59 40.57 63.18
C ASN A 909 -57.68 39.36 62.92
N ARG A 910 -56.88 39.41 61.85
CA ARG A 910 -55.99 38.30 61.46
C ARG A 910 -54.56 38.52 61.93
N VAL A 911 -54.04 37.61 62.76
CA VAL A 911 -52.64 37.59 63.22
C VAL A 911 -51.90 36.36 62.69
N THR A 912 -50.57 36.42 62.57
CA THR A 912 -49.76 35.21 62.36
C THR A 912 -49.50 34.50 63.69
N GLY A 913 -49.10 33.22 63.64
CA GLY A 913 -48.76 32.43 64.82
C GLY A 913 -47.36 31.80 64.74
N PRO A 914 -46.95 31.01 65.74
CA PRO A 914 -45.66 30.33 65.74
C PRO A 914 -45.70 29.02 64.94
N THR A 915 -44.57 28.31 64.93
CA THR A 915 -44.47 26.93 64.44
C THR A 915 -44.47 25.97 65.63
N LEU A 916 -45.21 24.88 65.51
CA LEU A 916 -45.36 23.85 66.52
C LEU A 916 -44.75 22.55 66.00
N ALA A 917 -43.90 21.93 66.80
CA ALA A 917 -43.39 20.58 66.52
C ALA A 917 -44.50 19.52 66.74
N PRO A 918 -44.38 18.34 66.13
CA PRO A 918 -45.23 17.19 66.43
C PRO A 918 -45.38 16.92 67.94
N GLY A 919 -46.61 16.77 68.41
CA GLY A 919 -46.95 16.54 69.82
C GLY A 919 -46.86 17.78 70.70
N GLN A 920 -46.42 18.94 70.18
CA GLN A 920 -46.29 20.16 70.96
C GLN A 920 -47.66 20.76 71.29
N VAL A 921 -47.86 21.05 72.57
CA VAL A 921 -49.00 21.81 73.10
C VAL A 921 -48.53 23.22 73.47
N MET A 922 -49.26 24.25 73.06
CA MET A 922 -48.95 25.63 73.40
C MET A 922 -50.21 26.40 73.77
N ARG A 923 -50.13 27.13 74.88
CA ARG A 923 -51.19 28.01 75.37
C ARG A 923 -50.99 29.40 74.82
N LEU A 924 -52.01 29.94 74.19
CA LEU A 924 -51.98 31.22 73.52
C LEU A 924 -53.07 32.14 74.08
N ARG A 925 -52.69 33.38 74.33
CA ARG A 925 -53.59 34.44 74.79
C ARG A 925 -53.54 35.62 73.85
N VAL A 926 -54.69 36.27 73.65
CA VAL A 926 -54.79 37.52 72.92
C VAL A 926 -54.67 38.66 73.92
N TYR A 927 -53.71 39.54 73.69
CA TYR A 927 -53.45 40.71 74.51
C TYR A 927 -53.78 41.98 73.73
N VAL A 928 -54.33 42.98 74.42
CA VAL A 928 -54.58 44.33 73.92
C VAL A 928 -54.08 45.38 74.92
N ASN A 929 -53.90 46.60 74.45
CA ASN A 929 -53.79 47.79 75.29
C ASN A 929 -55.15 48.49 75.33
N THR A 930 -55.53 48.99 76.50
CA THR A 930 -56.80 49.70 76.70
C THR A 930 -56.59 51.12 77.24
N THR A 931 -57.56 52.00 76.99
CA THR A 931 -57.68 53.34 77.60
C THR A 931 -58.90 53.40 78.54
N ASP A 932 -59.07 54.46 79.32
CA ASP A 932 -60.22 54.60 80.23
C ASP A 932 -61.60 54.62 79.54
N GLY A 933 -61.63 54.71 78.20
CA GLY A 933 -62.86 54.67 77.40
C GLY A 933 -63.54 53.29 77.32
N VAL A 934 -62.89 52.23 77.81
CA VAL A 934 -63.44 50.85 77.76
C VAL A 934 -64.22 50.44 79.02
N THR A 935 -64.35 51.30 80.05
CA THR A 935 -65.04 50.93 81.29
C THR A 935 -66.51 50.57 81.04
N GLY A 936 -66.92 49.37 81.45
CA GLY A 936 -68.23 48.77 81.19
C GLY A 936 -68.29 47.90 79.93
N ASP A 937 -67.27 47.91 79.07
CA ASP A 937 -67.25 47.06 77.88
C ASP A 937 -66.99 45.59 78.25
N THR A 938 -67.71 44.69 77.59
CA THR A 938 -67.45 43.24 77.66
C THR A 938 -66.88 42.77 76.32
N ILE A 939 -65.62 42.38 76.33
CA ILE A 939 -64.92 41.81 75.17
C ILE A 939 -65.02 40.30 75.22
N ALA A 940 -65.63 39.72 74.20
CA ALA A 940 -65.68 38.29 73.99
C ALA A 940 -65.26 38.04 72.54
N LEU A 941 -64.20 37.27 72.34
CA LEU A 941 -63.70 36.93 71.02
C LEU A 941 -64.07 35.49 70.65
N GLN A 942 -64.25 35.28 69.35
CA GLN A 942 -64.33 33.97 68.74
C GLN A 942 -63.16 33.82 67.77
N LEU A 943 -62.33 32.80 67.96
CA LEU A 943 -61.36 32.39 66.96
C LEU A 943 -62.13 31.70 65.83
N LEU A 944 -62.28 32.40 64.70
CA LEU A 944 -63.12 31.96 63.59
C LEU A 944 -62.42 30.89 62.75
N SER A 945 -61.16 31.13 62.39
CA SER A 945 -60.38 30.22 61.55
C SER A 945 -58.90 30.28 61.88
N VAL A 946 -58.21 29.17 61.60
CA VAL A 946 -56.75 29.07 61.64
C VAL A 946 -56.28 28.54 60.29
N GLU A 947 -55.31 29.23 59.71
CA GLU A 947 -54.59 28.80 58.51
C GLU A 947 -53.25 28.19 58.95
N THR A 948 -52.95 27.03 58.40
CA THR A 948 -51.76 26.24 58.73
C THR A 948 -50.99 25.87 57.48
N ILE A 949 -49.68 25.64 57.63
CA ILE A 949 -48.85 25.03 56.60
C ILE A 949 -47.79 24.13 57.26
N GLY A 950 -47.71 22.89 56.80
CA GLY A 950 -46.65 21.95 57.15
C GLY A 950 -45.30 22.45 56.63
N ARG A 951 -44.26 22.39 57.46
CA ARG A 951 -42.92 22.86 57.09
C ARG A 951 -42.27 22.02 55.99
N ASP A 952 -42.53 20.72 56.00
CA ASP A 952 -41.90 19.72 55.13
C ASP A 952 -42.75 19.41 53.91
N SER A 953 -44.04 19.16 54.13
CA SER A 953 -44.99 18.80 53.07
C SER A 953 -45.45 20.01 52.26
N ARG A 954 -45.43 21.20 52.86
CA ARG A 954 -46.09 22.43 52.37
C ARG A 954 -47.61 22.29 52.22
N ILE A 955 -48.21 21.35 52.94
CA ILE A 955 -49.65 21.07 52.93
C ILE A 955 -50.28 21.63 54.20
N ALA A 956 -51.49 22.18 54.08
CA ALA A 956 -52.21 22.66 55.25
C ALA A 956 -52.58 21.48 56.17
N ALA A 957 -52.33 21.65 57.47
CA ALA A 957 -52.79 20.71 58.48
C ALA A 957 -54.32 20.80 58.62
N GLU A 958 -54.95 19.67 58.93
CA GLU A 958 -56.37 19.67 59.30
C GLU A 958 -56.53 20.45 60.61
N VAL A 959 -57.45 21.43 60.62
CA VAL A 959 -57.72 22.23 61.82
C VAL A 959 -59.03 21.77 62.43
N ALA A 960 -58.96 21.28 63.67
CA ALA A 960 -60.12 20.87 64.46
C ALA A 960 -60.35 21.85 65.62
N GLY A 961 -61.62 22.05 66.01
CA GLY A 961 -61.99 22.83 67.19
C GLY A 961 -62.17 24.34 66.97
N VAL A 962 -62.26 24.79 65.71
CA VAL A 962 -62.70 26.15 65.35
C VAL A 962 -64.02 26.08 64.55
N PRO A 963 -64.92 27.07 64.66
CA PRO A 963 -64.75 28.31 65.42
C PRO A 963 -64.87 28.08 66.94
N LEU A 964 -64.07 28.81 67.73
CA LEU A 964 -63.93 28.62 69.17
C LEU A 964 -64.23 29.91 69.94
N ALA A 965 -65.12 29.85 70.93
CA ALA A 965 -65.28 30.94 71.90
C ALA A 965 -64.10 30.94 72.88
N THR A 966 -63.41 32.07 73.01
CA THR A 966 -62.12 32.16 73.75
C THR A 966 -62.25 32.78 75.14
N GLY A 967 -63.48 32.82 75.68
CA GLY A 967 -63.83 33.49 76.94
C GLY A 967 -64.21 34.97 76.78
N SER A 968 -64.63 35.61 77.87
CA SER A 968 -65.01 37.03 77.91
C SER A 968 -64.39 37.78 79.08
N VAL A 969 -64.08 39.06 78.86
CA VAL A 969 -63.52 39.98 79.86
C VAL A 969 -64.34 41.26 79.90
N THR A 970 -64.76 41.68 81.08
CA THR A 970 -65.46 42.95 81.33
C THR A 970 -64.50 43.95 81.96
N PHE A 971 -64.48 45.18 81.48
CA PHE A 971 -63.55 46.23 81.93
C PHE A 971 -64.17 47.25 82.87
#